data_AF-A0A7V8QHE4-F1
#
_entry.id   AF-A0A7V8QHE4-F1
#
_cell.length_a   1.000
_cell.length_b   1.000
_cell.length_c   1.000
_cell.angle_alpha   90.00
_cell.angle_beta   90.00
_cell.angle_gamma   90.00
#
_symmetry.space_group_name_H-M   'P 1'
#
loop_
_entity.id
_entity.type
_entity.pdbx_description
1 polymer ?
#
loop_
_entity_poly.entity_id
_entity_poly.type
_entity_poly.pdbx_seq_one_letter_code
_entity_poly.pdbx_strand_id
1 'polypeptide(L)'
;MTSRHLSRLLIAFAAFSLSASLAGCGGGGGGTGDDDSGSEIPGDSSGLPVLSIADAEAVESSDTLAFTATLSEPAAEPVSFTVEPEGATAEAGIDFSAEAATLVFDPGESTRTVEVGLIDDAVAESLEAFTLTVTGIQGASMPESAAIGTIRDDDFHALDEFDSDWDAVGAFAPASVCADCHRASPRGESPAVMREPAPGGVSPSPEGEDISPYAGWRHSMMAHSFDDPYFQAVMAQESERFPELAGFIEDKCLTCHSPMARTHAHQTGEGLGPDGYYRAESALDDMHAREGVSCTVCHQIQDDGNLGTAFSGSYTIDADAESPTIYGPFQNPVSQPMEQVSGYTPAHGEHLGSSAVCATCHNLRTPTLDADTGQPTGEEFLEQGPYFEWLNSDYRDGGPRASSCQDCHMASPDEDGFTTRIAVRPNGSVNTAWPERNPFSPHDFTGGNTHVLTMLREYREELAIDTGTSVAGFDRKIEDTRRMLGTAASLDVGIGGVSGDGLDFSVTITNHTGHKLPTSYPSRRMWLEVVVRDAGGARVFASGVPDDRGRLGVDAAHVAERCLAPDKPAGFDNGGCYEPHRDRITASGQVAIYEPVMADTNGSINYVLLKADHYLKDNRIPPAGFRTDAPTFEPDTAPAGVEGDPDFNRAGGTEGSGTDTVHYALPVTGATPPFTVSVRLLYQSIRPAFAEAVHGEDWRVSRFKTLYLNVPPVVEVLAEASASVE
;
A
#
# COMPACT_ATOMS: atom_id res chain seq x y z
N MET A 1 -12.83 -51.10 -9.35
CA MET A 1 -13.75 -51.04 -10.52
C MET A 1 -14.45 -49.70 -10.39
N THR A 2 -14.21 -48.66 -11.17
CA THR A 2 -13.75 -48.51 -12.56
C THR A 2 -13.00 -47.18 -12.69
N SER A 3 -11.95 -47.20 -13.50
CA SER A 3 -11.09 -46.09 -13.91
C SER A 3 -11.84 -45.08 -14.78
N ARG A 4 -11.56 -43.78 -14.64
CA ARG A 4 -11.67 -42.77 -15.70
C ARG A 4 -10.52 -41.78 -15.62
N HIS A 5 -10.08 -41.38 -16.81
CA HIS A 5 -8.79 -40.82 -17.16
C HIS A 5 -8.64 -39.33 -16.78
N LEU A 6 -7.50 -38.97 -16.17
CA LEU A 6 -6.95 -37.62 -16.28
C LEU A 6 -6.44 -37.43 -17.72
N SER A 7 -7.04 -36.49 -18.45
CA SER A 7 -6.41 -35.86 -19.60
C SER A 7 -5.89 -34.51 -19.15
N ARG A 8 -4.56 -34.39 -19.07
CA ARG A 8 -3.86 -33.10 -19.01
C ARG A 8 -4.13 -32.36 -20.32
N LEU A 9 -4.77 -31.21 -20.26
CA LEU A 9 -4.77 -30.23 -21.34
C LEU A 9 -3.71 -29.18 -20.99
N LEU A 10 -2.53 -29.29 -21.61
CA LEU A 10 -1.64 -28.15 -21.79
C LEU A 10 -2.25 -27.30 -22.91
N ILE A 11 -2.57 -26.03 -22.65
CA ILE A 11 -2.77 -25.04 -23.71
C ILE A 11 -1.99 -23.79 -23.35
N ALA A 12 -1.22 -23.34 -24.33
CA ALA A 12 -0.30 -22.22 -24.26
C ALA A 12 -1.03 -20.88 -24.36
N PHE A 13 -0.72 -19.95 -23.47
CA PHE A 13 -1.05 -18.54 -23.62
C PHE A 13 -0.31 -17.98 -24.84
N ALA A 14 -1.05 -17.49 -25.83
CA ALA A 14 -0.51 -16.73 -26.95
C ALA A 14 -0.83 -15.25 -26.70
N ALA A 15 0.21 -14.47 -26.42
CA ALA A 15 0.18 -13.03 -26.25
C ALA A 15 -0.31 -12.30 -27.50
N PHE A 16 -1.21 -11.32 -27.35
CA PHE A 16 -1.44 -10.27 -28.34
C PHE A 16 -1.46 -8.89 -27.68
N SER A 17 -0.74 -7.97 -28.32
CA SER A 17 -0.35 -6.65 -27.86
C SER A 17 -1.40 -5.58 -28.21
N LEU A 18 -1.92 -4.87 -27.21
CA LEU A 18 -2.69 -3.64 -27.40
C LEU A 18 -1.79 -2.52 -27.96
N SER A 19 -2.07 -2.06 -29.19
CA SER A 19 -1.50 -0.84 -29.73
C SER A 19 -2.61 0.16 -30.03
N ALA A 20 -2.87 1.08 -29.08
CA ALA A 20 -3.76 2.21 -29.30
C ALA A 20 -2.98 3.41 -29.86
N SER A 21 -3.13 3.67 -31.15
CA SER A 21 -2.65 4.90 -31.79
C SER A 21 -3.64 6.05 -31.56
N LEU A 22 -3.26 7.01 -30.72
CA LEU A 22 -3.94 8.31 -30.63
C LEU A 22 -3.41 9.24 -31.72
N ALA A 23 -4.24 9.56 -32.71
CA ALA A 23 -4.05 10.72 -33.58
C ALA A 23 -5.32 11.56 -33.58
N GLY A 24 -5.27 12.67 -32.85
CA GLY A 24 -6.20 13.78 -33.03
C GLY A 24 -5.87 14.54 -34.32
N CYS A 25 -6.89 15.12 -34.96
CA CYS A 25 -7.10 16.57 -34.92
C CYS A 25 -8.26 16.95 -35.88
N GLY A 26 -9.09 17.89 -35.45
CA GLY A 26 -9.97 18.62 -36.36
C GLY A 26 -9.14 19.41 -37.36
N GLY A 27 -9.42 19.24 -38.65
CA GLY A 27 -8.84 20.03 -39.73
C GLY A 27 -9.80 21.11 -40.22
N GLY A 28 -9.25 22.27 -40.56
CA GLY A 28 -9.93 23.28 -41.37
C GLY A 28 -8.94 24.17 -42.09
N GLY A 29 -8.77 23.97 -43.41
CA GLY A 29 -8.35 25.04 -44.32
C GLY A 29 -7.32 24.74 -45.42
N GLY A 30 -7.75 24.05 -46.48
CA GLY A 30 -7.54 24.40 -47.91
C GLY A 30 -6.13 24.60 -48.52
N GLY A 31 -5.84 23.82 -49.57
CA GLY A 31 -4.81 24.17 -50.56
C GLY A 31 -4.39 23.01 -51.47
N THR A 32 -4.64 23.15 -52.77
CA THR A 32 -4.48 22.18 -53.87
C THR A 32 -3.04 21.87 -54.29
N GLY A 33 -2.76 20.65 -54.78
CA GLY A 33 -1.64 20.37 -55.68
C GLY A 33 -1.25 18.88 -55.76
N ASP A 34 -1.40 18.30 -56.95
CA ASP A 34 -1.00 16.94 -57.36
C ASP A 34 0.50 16.64 -57.14
N ASP A 35 0.84 15.38 -56.78
CA ASP A 35 1.64 14.49 -57.64
C ASP A 35 1.99 13.14 -56.96
N ASP A 36 2.08 12.14 -57.83
CA ASP A 36 2.24 10.68 -57.71
C ASP A 36 3.48 10.16 -56.94
N SER A 37 3.29 9.10 -56.14
CA SER A 37 4.05 7.82 -56.14
C SER A 37 4.22 7.20 -54.74
N GLY A 38 3.81 5.92 -54.59
CA GLY A 38 4.36 5.07 -53.54
C GLY A 38 3.45 3.99 -52.96
N SER A 39 3.67 2.75 -53.44
CA SER A 39 3.55 1.50 -52.67
C SER A 39 2.20 1.15 -52.03
N GLU A 40 1.35 0.45 -52.79
CA GLU A 40 0.20 -0.29 -52.25
C GLU A 40 0.67 -1.41 -51.30
N ILE A 41 0.44 -1.22 -50.00
CA ILE A 41 0.13 -2.31 -49.09
C ILE A 41 -1.28 -2.78 -49.48
N PRO A 42 -1.58 -4.09 -49.60
CA PRO A 42 -2.94 -4.54 -49.89
C PRO A 42 -3.83 -4.25 -48.67
N GLY A 43 -4.40 -3.05 -48.63
CA GLY A 43 -5.54 -2.73 -47.79
C GLY A 43 -6.77 -3.43 -48.34
N ASP A 44 -7.49 -4.11 -47.46
CA ASP A 44 -8.85 -4.57 -47.70
C ASP A 44 -9.70 -3.39 -48.22
N SER A 45 -10.05 -3.43 -49.51
CA SER A 45 -10.84 -2.40 -50.20
C SER A 45 -12.32 -2.75 -50.22
N SER A 46 -12.83 -3.30 -49.12
CA SER A 46 -14.25 -3.65 -48.99
C SER A 46 -15.17 -2.43 -48.88
N GLY A 47 -14.67 -1.25 -48.51
CA GLY A 47 -15.49 -0.05 -48.33
C GLY A 47 -16.59 -0.20 -47.28
N LEU A 48 -16.44 -1.20 -46.39
CA LEU A 48 -17.35 -1.50 -45.31
C LEU A 48 -16.86 -0.81 -44.03
N PRO A 49 -17.77 -0.41 -43.13
CA PRO A 49 -17.39 0.06 -41.80
C PRO A 49 -16.66 -1.04 -41.02
N VAL A 50 -15.74 -0.65 -40.16
CA VAL A 50 -15.01 -1.55 -39.27
C VAL A 50 -15.79 -1.68 -37.97
N LEU A 51 -16.18 -2.90 -37.61
CA LEU A 51 -16.74 -3.25 -36.31
C LEU A 51 -15.60 -3.49 -35.31
N SER A 52 -15.72 -2.91 -34.13
CA SER A 52 -14.95 -3.25 -32.94
C SER A 52 -15.88 -3.48 -31.75
N ILE A 53 -15.46 -4.31 -30.80
CA ILE A 53 -16.09 -4.44 -29.49
C ILE A 53 -15.04 -4.16 -28.42
N ALA A 54 -15.38 -3.35 -27.44
CA ALA A 54 -14.49 -3.08 -26.31
C ALA A 54 -14.71 -4.14 -25.22
N ASP A 55 -13.62 -4.52 -24.55
CA ASP A 55 -13.66 -5.30 -23.31
C ASP A 55 -14.55 -4.62 -22.27
N ALA A 56 -15.11 -5.41 -21.36
CA ALA A 56 -16.02 -4.93 -20.33
C ALA A 56 -15.70 -5.57 -18.97
N GLU A 57 -15.95 -4.83 -17.89
CA GLU A 57 -15.90 -5.33 -16.52
C GLU A 57 -17.18 -4.97 -15.77
N ALA A 58 -17.66 -5.84 -14.87
CA ALA A 58 -18.76 -5.57 -13.97
C ALA A 58 -18.60 -6.37 -12.67
N VAL A 59 -19.30 -5.92 -11.63
CA VAL A 59 -19.44 -6.69 -10.38
C VAL A 59 -20.49 -7.78 -10.61
N GLU A 60 -20.32 -8.96 -10.00
CA GLU A 60 -21.19 -10.11 -10.20
C GLU A 60 -22.67 -9.77 -9.94
N SER A 61 -22.95 -9.02 -8.87
CA SER A 61 -24.28 -8.50 -8.55
C SER A 61 -24.86 -7.43 -9.51
N SER A 62 -24.22 -7.15 -10.65
CA SER A 62 -24.69 -6.16 -11.64
C SER A 62 -25.80 -6.69 -12.57
N ASP A 63 -26.28 -7.92 -12.39
CA ASP A 63 -27.20 -8.70 -13.25
C ASP A 63 -26.69 -8.96 -14.68
N THR A 64 -25.95 -8.02 -15.28
CA THR A 64 -25.45 -8.08 -16.66
C THR A 64 -24.11 -7.37 -16.81
N LEU A 65 -23.27 -7.90 -17.72
CA LEU A 65 -22.07 -7.26 -18.23
C LEU A 65 -22.33 -6.66 -19.60
N ALA A 66 -22.10 -5.34 -19.74
CA ALA A 66 -22.42 -4.57 -20.95
C ALA A 66 -21.17 -4.23 -21.76
N PHE A 67 -21.03 -4.81 -22.95
CA PHE A 67 -19.98 -4.50 -23.92
C PHE A 67 -20.44 -3.44 -24.92
N THR A 68 -19.53 -2.56 -25.33
CA THR A 68 -19.82 -1.54 -26.35
C THR A 68 -19.26 -1.95 -27.71
N ALA A 69 -20.14 -2.26 -28.66
CA ALA A 69 -19.81 -2.48 -30.06
C ALA A 69 -19.87 -1.14 -30.83
N THR A 70 -18.87 -0.86 -31.66
CA THR A 70 -18.74 0.40 -32.40
C THR A 70 -18.42 0.14 -33.88
N LEU A 71 -19.05 0.92 -34.77
CA LEU A 71 -18.67 1.01 -36.18
C LEU A 71 -17.80 2.25 -36.40
N SER A 72 -16.74 2.11 -37.22
CA SER A 72 -15.85 3.23 -37.58
C SER A 72 -16.58 4.40 -38.25
N GLU A 73 -17.71 4.12 -38.89
CA GLU A 73 -18.63 5.09 -39.47
C GLU A 73 -20.05 4.49 -39.54
N PRO A 74 -21.11 5.31 -39.53
CA PRO A 74 -22.48 4.82 -39.67
C PRO A 74 -22.69 4.09 -41.00
N ALA A 75 -23.28 2.89 -40.94
CA ALA A 75 -23.59 2.10 -42.13
C ALA A 75 -24.88 2.59 -42.82
N ALA A 76 -24.90 2.59 -44.16
CA ALA A 76 -26.09 2.94 -44.95
C ALA A 76 -27.11 1.79 -45.05
N GLU A 77 -26.67 0.55 -44.79
CA GLU A 77 -27.46 -0.67 -44.76
C GLU A 77 -27.23 -1.37 -43.41
N PRO A 78 -28.14 -2.26 -42.94
CA PRO A 78 -27.97 -2.93 -41.65
C PRO A 78 -26.69 -3.77 -41.59
N VAL A 79 -25.98 -3.70 -40.46
CA VAL A 79 -24.81 -4.55 -40.16
C VAL A 79 -25.22 -5.56 -39.11
N SER A 80 -25.09 -6.86 -39.38
CA SER A 80 -25.44 -7.91 -38.42
C SER A 80 -24.22 -8.72 -37.99
N PHE A 81 -24.17 -9.14 -36.74
CA PHE A 81 -23.13 -10.00 -36.19
C PHE A 81 -23.71 -10.85 -35.05
N THR A 82 -23.09 -12.00 -34.77
CA THR A 82 -23.45 -12.86 -33.63
C THR A 82 -22.35 -12.78 -32.60
N VAL A 83 -22.73 -12.72 -31.33
CA VAL A 83 -21.83 -12.84 -30.18
C VAL A 83 -22.07 -14.17 -29.48
N GLU A 84 -21.01 -14.82 -29.04
CA GLU A 84 -21.04 -16.10 -28.33
C GLU A 84 -20.09 -16.00 -27.12
N PRO A 85 -20.63 -15.87 -25.89
CA PRO A 85 -19.82 -15.91 -24.67
C PRO A 85 -19.28 -17.32 -24.41
N GLU A 86 -17.97 -17.45 -24.25
CA GLU A 86 -17.27 -18.70 -23.97
C GLU A 86 -16.44 -18.55 -22.69
N GLY A 87 -16.58 -19.51 -21.77
CA GLY A 87 -15.91 -19.45 -20.47
C GLY A 87 -14.40 -19.53 -20.59
N ALA A 88 -13.70 -18.86 -19.68
CA ALA A 88 -12.25 -18.99 -19.52
C ALA A 88 -11.91 -19.37 -18.07
N THR A 89 -11.75 -18.40 -17.17
CA THR A 89 -11.74 -18.69 -15.72
C THR A 89 -13.15 -18.71 -15.16
N ALA A 90 -14.04 -17.87 -15.69
CA ALA A 90 -15.47 -17.94 -15.43
C ALA A 90 -16.09 -19.16 -16.14
N GLU A 91 -16.87 -19.97 -15.42
CA GLU A 91 -17.68 -21.09 -15.87
C GLU A 91 -19.10 -20.68 -16.35
N ALA A 92 -19.39 -21.03 -17.60
CA ALA A 92 -20.70 -20.81 -18.20
C ALA A 92 -21.83 -21.52 -17.44
N GLY A 93 -22.84 -20.77 -17.02
CA GLY A 93 -23.99 -21.25 -16.26
C GLY A 93 -23.76 -21.32 -14.74
N ILE A 94 -22.57 -20.97 -14.27
CA ILE A 94 -22.27 -20.71 -12.87
C ILE A 94 -22.17 -19.20 -12.65
N ASP A 95 -21.33 -18.49 -13.42
CA ASP A 95 -21.07 -17.05 -13.19
C ASP A 95 -21.59 -16.16 -14.33
N PHE A 96 -21.83 -16.72 -15.53
CA PHE A 96 -22.48 -16.00 -16.62
C PHE A 96 -23.34 -16.87 -17.54
N SER A 97 -24.29 -16.25 -18.24
CA SER A 97 -25.12 -16.92 -19.24
C SER A 97 -24.39 -17.03 -20.59
N ALA A 98 -24.06 -18.25 -21.03
CA ALA A 98 -23.45 -18.50 -22.35
C ALA A 98 -24.50 -18.59 -23.48
N GLU A 99 -25.35 -17.57 -23.62
CA GLU A 99 -26.35 -17.50 -24.68
C GLU A 99 -25.81 -16.73 -25.91
N ALA A 100 -25.82 -17.38 -27.07
CA ALA A 100 -25.48 -16.74 -28.33
C ALA A 100 -26.56 -15.73 -28.75
N ALA A 101 -26.16 -14.52 -29.14
CA ALA A 101 -27.08 -13.46 -29.55
C ALA A 101 -26.70 -12.85 -30.89
N THR A 102 -27.67 -12.68 -31.80
CA THR A 102 -27.47 -11.94 -33.05
C THR A 102 -27.92 -10.49 -32.88
N LEU A 103 -26.99 -9.57 -33.10
CA LEU A 103 -27.21 -8.12 -33.03
C LEU A 103 -27.18 -7.51 -34.44
N VAL A 104 -27.89 -6.39 -34.59
CA VAL A 104 -27.99 -5.67 -35.86
C VAL A 104 -27.84 -4.18 -35.59
N PHE A 105 -26.87 -3.50 -36.18
CA PHE A 105 -26.88 -2.04 -36.30
C PHE A 105 -27.91 -1.65 -37.35
N ASP A 106 -28.89 -0.84 -36.95
CA ASP A 106 -29.81 -0.24 -37.91
C ASP A 106 -29.09 0.82 -38.75
N PRO A 107 -29.56 1.11 -39.99
CA PRO A 107 -28.93 2.13 -40.84
C PRO A 107 -28.78 3.48 -40.12
N GLY A 108 -27.55 4.00 -40.10
CA GLY A 108 -27.21 5.25 -39.42
C GLY A 108 -26.77 5.10 -37.95
N GLU A 109 -26.82 3.90 -37.37
CA GLU A 109 -26.23 3.64 -36.05
C GLU A 109 -24.72 3.39 -36.17
N SER A 110 -23.98 3.79 -35.13
CA SER A 110 -22.54 3.53 -35.01
C SER A 110 -22.12 2.94 -33.67
N THR A 111 -23.03 2.84 -32.69
CA THR A 111 -22.77 2.22 -31.39
C THR A 111 -23.95 1.34 -30.98
N ARG A 112 -23.66 0.20 -30.35
CA ARG A 112 -24.66 -0.73 -29.82
C ARG A 112 -24.12 -1.45 -28.60
N THR A 113 -24.99 -1.67 -27.61
CA THR A 113 -24.66 -2.41 -26.39
C THR A 113 -24.94 -3.89 -26.60
N VAL A 114 -24.02 -4.74 -26.12
CA VAL A 114 -24.18 -6.19 -26.02
C VAL A 114 -24.21 -6.54 -24.54
N GLU A 115 -25.29 -7.19 -24.08
CA GLU A 115 -25.45 -7.58 -22.68
C GLU A 115 -25.27 -9.09 -22.54
N VAL A 116 -24.45 -9.50 -21.58
CA VAL A 116 -24.31 -10.89 -21.13
C VAL A 116 -24.82 -10.96 -19.70
N GLY A 117 -25.73 -11.90 -19.39
CA GLY A 117 -26.25 -12.06 -18.03
C GLY A 117 -25.15 -12.59 -17.10
N LEU A 118 -25.04 -11.98 -15.92
CA LEU A 118 -24.22 -12.47 -14.81
C LEU A 118 -25.09 -13.28 -13.86
N ILE A 119 -24.50 -14.22 -13.16
CA ILE A 119 -25.17 -15.06 -12.18
C ILE A 119 -24.50 -14.78 -10.84
N ASP A 120 -25.23 -14.09 -9.98
CA ASP A 120 -24.82 -13.72 -8.62
C ASP A 120 -25.01 -14.89 -7.66
N ASP A 121 -23.99 -15.23 -6.88
CA ASP A 121 -24.11 -16.22 -5.81
C ASP A 121 -23.72 -15.74 -4.40
N ALA A 122 -23.11 -16.59 -3.58
CA ALA A 122 -22.72 -16.26 -2.20
C ALA A 122 -21.32 -16.85 -1.88
N VAL A 123 -20.57 -17.25 -2.91
CA VAL A 123 -19.30 -17.94 -2.84
C VAL A 123 -18.22 -16.93 -3.20
N ALA A 124 -17.27 -16.75 -2.29
CA ALA A 124 -16.13 -15.91 -2.57
C ALA A 124 -15.22 -16.54 -3.64
N GLU A 125 -15.04 -15.82 -4.74
CA GLU A 125 -14.33 -16.25 -5.93
C GLU A 125 -13.19 -15.29 -6.28
N SER A 126 -12.38 -15.70 -7.26
CA SER A 126 -11.27 -14.88 -7.74
C SER A 126 -11.76 -13.87 -8.80
N LEU A 127 -10.86 -13.05 -9.36
CA LEU A 127 -11.23 -12.26 -10.53
C LEU A 127 -11.35 -13.20 -11.73
N GLU A 128 -12.53 -13.27 -12.32
CA GLU A 128 -12.81 -14.22 -13.39
C GLU A 128 -13.06 -13.54 -14.73
N ALA A 129 -12.85 -14.28 -15.80
CA ALA A 129 -13.02 -13.78 -17.15
C ALA A 129 -13.62 -14.82 -18.07
N PHE A 130 -14.35 -14.33 -19.07
CA PHE A 130 -14.83 -15.10 -20.22
C PHE A 130 -14.53 -14.33 -21.52
N THR A 131 -14.53 -15.04 -22.64
CA THR A 131 -14.30 -14.44 -23.97
C THR A 131 -15.62 -14.29 -24.70
N LEU A 132 -15.89 -13.10 -25.24
CA LEU A 132 -17.02 -12.82 -26.11
C LEU A 132 -16.58 -12.93 -27.58
N THR A 133 -16.80 -14.09 -28.19
CA THR A 133 -16.41 -14.34 -29.59
C THR A 133 -17.45 -13.75 -30.55
N VAL A 134 -16.98 -13.03 -31.57
CA VAL A 134 -17.84 -12.46 -32.61
C VAL A 134 -17.77 -13.27 -33.89
N THR A 135 -18.92 -13.74 -34.37
CA THR A 135 -19.06 -14.54 -35.60
C THR A 135 -20.15 -13.98 -36.51
N GLY A 136 -20.28 -14.54 -37.73
CA GLY A 136 -21.43 -14.27 -38.60
C GLY A 136 -21.57 -12.83 -39.10
N ILE A 137 -20.48 -12.05 -39.13
CA ILE A 137 -20.49 -10.63 -39.50
C ILE A 137 -20.93 -10.44 -40.95
N GLN A 138 -21.92 -9.57 -41.17
CA GLN A 138 -22.38 -9.12 -42.49
C GLN A 138 -22.48 -7.60 -42.51
N GLY A 139 -21.94 -6.97 -43.55
CA GLY A 139 -22.00 -5.51 -43.73
C GLY A 139 -20.88 -4.71 -43.05
N ALA A 140 -19.96 -5.38 -42.36
CA ALA A 140 -18.77 -4.78 -41.74
C ALA A 140 -17.56 -5.73 -41.87
N SER A 141 -16.36 -5.20 -41.64
CA SER A 141 -15.15 -5.99 -41.38
C SER A 141 -14.74 -5.87 -39.90
N MET A 142 -14.02 -6.85 -39.36
CA MET A 142 -13.59 -6.85 -37.96
C MET A 142 -12.18 -7.46 -37.86
N PRO A 143 -11.15 -6.67 -37.48
CA PRO A 143 -9.77 -7.15 -37.38
C PRO A 143 -9.56 -8.14 -36.23
N GLU A 144 -10.24 -7.92 -35.10
CA GLU A 144 -10.17 -8.74 -33.89
C GLU A 144 -11.57 -9.21 -33.53
N SER A 145 -11.83 -10.53 -33.59
CA SER A 145 -13.19 -11.09 -33.45
C SER A 145 -13.51 -11.56 -32.03
N ALA A 146 -12.96 -10.89 -31.02
CA ALA A 146 -13.17 -11.23 -29.61
C ALA A 146 -13.07 -9.98 -28.71
N ALA A 147 -13.80 -10.00 -27.58
CA ALA A 147 -13.59 -9.12 -26.44
C ALA A 147 -13.53 -9.95 -25.16
N ILE A 148 -12.94 -9.42 -24.10
CA ILE A 148 -12.87 -10.04 -22.78
C ILE A 148 -13.92 -9.42 -21.87
N GLY A 149 -14.71 -10.29 -21.24
CA GLY A 149 -15.60 -9.93 -20.14
C GLY A 149 -14.98 -10.33 -18.83
N THR A 150 -14.83 -9.38 -17.91
CA THR A 150 -14.28 -9.63 -16.57
C THR A 150 -15.39 -9.51 -15.52
N ILE A 151 -15.53 -10.54 -14.69
CA ILE A 151 -16.49 -10.60 -13.58
C ILE A 151 -15.71 -10.35 -12.29
N ARG A 152 -16.17 -9.36 -11.53
CA ARG A 152 -15.64 -9.06 -10.20
C ARG A 152 -16.61 -9.58 -9.16
N ASP A 153 -16.17 -10.58 -8.42
CA ASP A 153 -16.92 -11.06 -7.27
C ASP A 153 -17.16 -9.93 -6.25
N ASP A 154 -18.35 -9.92 -5.64
CA ASP A 154 -18.69 -9.09 -4.48
C ASP A 154 -18.85 -9.86 -3.17
N ASP A 155 -18.72 -11.18 -3.22
CA ASP A 155 -18.55 -12.01 -2.05
C ASP A 155 -17.12 -11.98 -1.50
N PHE A 156 -16.99 -12.40 -0.26
CA PHE A 156 -15.71 -12.53 0.41
C PHE A 156 -15.81 -13.58 1.51
N HIS A 157 -14.68 -14.20 1.83
CA HIS A 157 -14.60 -15.08 2.98
C HIS A 157 -14.65 -14.26 4.27
N ALA A 158 -15.80 -14.28 4.94
CA ALA A 158 -15.98 -13.69 6.26
C ALA A 158 -15.15 -14.45 7.32
N LEU A 159 -14.56 -13.73 8.26
CA LEU A 159 -13.87 -14.32 9.40
C LEU A 159 -14.86 -14.67 10.51
N ASP A 160 -14.49 -15.64 11.35
CA ASP A 160 -15.21 -15.93 12.58
C ASP A 160 -15.19 -14.73 13.54
N GLU A 161 -16.15 -14.68 14.46
CA GLU A 161 -16.30 -13.57 15.42
C GLU A 161 -15.01 -13.33 16.22
N PHE A 162 -14.55 -12.07 16.27
CA PHE A 162 -13.49 -11.65 17.18
C PHE A 162 -14.08 -11.20 18.52
N ASP A 163 -13.72 -11.91 19.60
CA ASP A 163 -13.99 -11.49 20.97
C ASP A 163 -12.83 -10.63 21.49
N SER A 164 -13.06 -9.33 21.65
CA SER A 164 -12.07 -8.40 22.22
C SER A 164 -11.84 -8.56 23.72
N ASP A 165 -12.68 -9.35 24.41
CA ASP A 165 -12.62 -9.62 25.85
C ASP A 165 -12.16 -11.06 26.15
N TRP A 166 -11.27 -11.59 25.29
CA TRP A 166 -10.72 -12.94 25.40
C TRP A 166 -9.97 -13.19 26.73
N ASP A 167 -9.93 -14.46 27.19
CA ASP A 167 -9.29 -14.84 28.46
C ASP A 167 -7.75 -14.80 28.38
N ALA A 168 -7.06 -14.31 29.42
CA ALA A 168 -5.60 -14.27 29.44
C ALA A 168 -4.94 -15.62 29.11
N VAL A 169 -3.93 -15.59 28.23
CA VAL A 169 -3.20 -16.76 27.72
C VAL A 169 -1.70 -16.57 27.94
N GLY A 170 -1.10 -17.46 28.75
CA GLY A 170 0.29 -17.34 29.15
C GLY A 170 0.56 -15.99 29.85
N ALA A 171 1.52 -15.22 29.34
CA ALA A 171 1.87 -13.90 29.84
C ALA A 171 1.01 -12.76 29.28
N PHE A 172 0.04 -13.04 28.40
CA PHE A 172 -0.71 -12.02 27.65
C PHE A 172 -2.17 -11.95 28.09
N ALA A 173 -2.73 -10.75 28.03
CA ALA A 173 -4.11 -10.45 28.38
C ALA A 173 -4.69 -9.47 27.34
N PRO A 174 -6.02 -9.45 27.13
CA PRO A 174 -6.64 -8.56 26.17
C PRO A 174 -6.39 -7.10 26.50
N ALA A 175 -6.37 -6.25 25.47
CA ALA A 175 -6.26 -4.82 25.62
C ALA A 175 -7.41 -4.24 26.48
N SER A 176 -8.58 -4.91 26.52
CA SER A 176 -9.72 -4.49 27.34
C SER A 176 -9.43 -4.50 28.84
N VAL A 177 -8.60 -5.43 29.34
CA VAL A 177 -8.12 -5.43 30.74
C VAL A 177 -7.34 -4.16 31.05
N CYS A 178 -6.58 -3.65 30.07
CA CYS A 178 -5.85 -2.39 30.20
C CYS A 178 -6.82 -1.19 30.09
N ALA A 179 -7.82 -1.27 29.21
CA ALA A 179 -8.81 -0.23 28.95
C ALA A 179 -9.70 0.09 30.18
N ASP A 180 -9.87 -0.85 31.12
CA ASP A 180 -10.59 -0.62 32.37
C ASP A 180 -10.07 0.61 33.14
N CYS A 181 -8.76 0.80 33.13
CA CYS A 181 -8.11 1.93 33.79
C CYS A 181 -7.51 2.94 32.80
N HIS A 182 -6.95 2.49 31.68
CA HIS A 182 -6.28 3.32 30.68
C HIS A 182 -7.24 3.86 29.62
N ARG A 183 -8.37 4.41 30.06
CA ARG A 183 -9.38 5.11 29.24
C ARG A 183 -9.64 6.52 29.73
N ALA A 184 -10.15 7.39 28.87
CA ALA A 184 -10.49 8.76 29.28
C ALA A 184 -11.59 8.80 30.36
N SER A 185 -11.57 9.86 31.18
CA SER A 185 -12.73 10.19 32.04
C SER A 185 -13.98 10.41 31.18
N PRO A 186 -15.22 10.26 31.66
CA PRO A 186 -16.41 10.53 30.83
C PRO A 186 -16.43 11.98 30.29
N ARG A 187 -17.02 12.17 29.09
CA ARG A 187 -17.14 13.50 28.47
C ARG A 187 -18.01 14.41 29.34
N GLY A 188 -17.58 15.66 29.53
CA GLY A 188 -18.24 16.66 30.36
C GLY A 188 -17.92 16.56 31.86
N GLU A 189 -17.17 15.55 32.31
CA GLU A 189 -16.79 15.40 33.71
C GLU A 189 -15.46 16.08 34.05
N SER A 190 -15.36 16.61 35.27
CA SER A 190 -14.17 17.26 35.81
C SER A 190 -13.75 16.61 37.13
N PRO A 191 -12.45 16.36 37.37
CA PRO A 191 -11.31 16.66 36.48
C PRO A 191 -11.30 15.74 35.24
N ALA A 192 -10.84 16.29 34.10
CA ALA A 192 -10.69 15.53 32.87
C ALA A 192 -9.36 14.74 32.88
N VAL A 193 -9.37 13.55 32.27
CA VAL A 193 -8.22 12.63 32.19
C VAL A 193 -8.14 12.07 30.77
N MET A 194 -6.95 12.14 30.15
CA MET A 194 -6.67 11.64 28.79
C MET A 194 -7.69 12.13 27.75
N ARG A 195 -8.01 13.42 27.81
CA ARG A 195 -8.85 14.11 26.84
C ARG A 195 -8.09 15.26 26.22
N GLU A 196 -8.26 15.49 24.92
CA GLU A 196 -7.57 16.57 24.21
C GLU A 196 -7.72 17.93 24.92
N PRO A 197 -6.72 18.82 24.78
CA PRO A 197 -6.85 20.19 25.25
C PRO A 197 -7.94 20.93 24.47
N ALA A 198 -8.68 21.81 25.15
CA ALA A 198 -9.53 22.78 24.45
C ALA A 198 -8.65 23.89 23.86
N PRO A 199 -8.92 24.39 22.63
CA PRO A 199 -8.18 25.51 22.06
C PRO A 199 -8.16 26.72 23.01
N GLY A 200 -6.96 27.09 23.50
CA GLY A 200 -6.77 28.19 24.46
C GLY A 200 -7.47 28.00 25.81
N GLY A 201 -7.88 26.78 26.16
CA GLY A 201 -8.70 26.44 27.31
C GLY A 201 -7.98 25.61 28.39
N VAL A 202 -8.77 24.95 29.24
CA VAL A 202 -8.24 24.03 30.27
C VAL A 202 -7.73 22.76 29.60
N SER A 203 -6.58 22.28 30.06
CA SER A 203 -5.92 21.06 29.60
C SER A 203 -5.68 20.14 30.81
N PRO A 204 -6.13 18.87 30.78
CA PRO A 204 -7.08 18.26 29.83
C PRO A 204 -8.47 18.94 29.84
N SER A 205 -9.20 18.88 28.72
CA SER A 205 -10.57 19.44 28.64
C SER A 205 -11.64 18.37 28.86
N PRO A 206 -12.68 18.61 29.70
CA PRO A 206 -13.82 17.70 29.82
C PRO A 206 -14.55 17.43 28.50
N GLU A 207 -14.52 18.40 27.58
CA GLU A 207 -15.15 18.28 26.25
C GLU A 207 -14.19 17.78 25.16
N GLY A 208 -12.91 17.63 25.50
CA GLY A 208 -11.88 17.15 24.58
C GLY A 208 -12.14 15.70 24.17
N GLU A 209 -11.69 15.35 22.97
CA GLU A 209 -11.82 14.00 22.46
C GLU A 209 -10.94 13.02 23.25
N ASP A 210 -11.34 11.75 23.24
CA ASP A 210 -10.59 10.69 23.92
C ASP A 210 -9.24 10.48 23.21
N ILE A 211 -8.14 10.57 23.98
CA ILE A 211 -6.76 10.31 23.55
C ILE A 211 -6.08 9.27 24.44
N SER A 212 -6.88 8.48 25.16
CA SER A 212 -6.36 7.39 25.97
C SER A 212 -5.68 6.32 25.11
N PRO A 213 -4.69 5.59 25.66
CA PRO A 213 -3.94 4.60 24.89
C PRO A 213 -4.82 3.59 24.15
N TYR A 214 -5.86 3.06 24.80
CA TYR A 214 -6.77 2.10 24.18
C TYR A 214 -7.53 2.70 22.98
N ALA A 215 -8.02 3.94 23.12
CA ALA A 215 -8.76 4.61 22.06
C ALA A 215 -7.89 4.90 20.82
N GLY A 216 -6.63 5.29 21.01
CA GLY A 216 -5.69 5.54 19.92
C GLY A 216 -5.23 4.26 19.21
N TRP A 217 -5.00 3.19 19.99
CA TRP A 217 -4.45 1.93 19.50
C TRP A 217 -5.46 1.12 18.68
N ARG A 218 -6.71 0.97 19.16
CA ARG A 218 -7.69 0.00 18.63
C ARG A 218 -8.13 0.21 17.17
N HIS A 219 -7.80 1.35 16.57
CA HIS A 219 -8.08 1.67 15.16
C HIS A 219 -6.79 1.80 14.33
N SER A 220 -5.63 1.49 14.92
CA SER A 220 -4.33 1.59 14.27
C SER A 220 -3.99 0.32 13.49
N MET A 221 -3.00 0.41 12.59
CA MET A 221 -2.44 -0.77 11.94
C MET A 221 -1.79 -1.77 12.91
N MET A 222 -1.42 -1.35 14.13
CA MET A 222 -0.85 -2.25 15.15
C MET A 222 -1.93 -3.17 15.74
N ALA A 223 -3.13 -2.64 15.99
CA ALA A 223 -4.26 -3.45 16.47
C ALA A 223 -4.77 -4.45 15.41
N HIS A 224 -4.53 -4.14 14.13
CA HIS A 224 -4.97 -4.95 12.99
C HIS A 224 -3.80 -5.53 12.21
N SER A 225 -2.64 -5.73 12.85
CA SER A 225 -1.45 -6.22 12.15
C SER A 225 -1.67 -7.61 11.55
N PHE A 226 -2.49 -8.45 12.18
CA PHE A 226 -2.88 -9.75 11.63
C PHE A 226 -4.09 -9.66 10.72
N ASP A 227 -5.13 -8.90 11.10
CA ASP A 227 -6.37 -8.76 10.31
C ASP A 227 -6.20 -7.90 9.03
N ASP A 228 -5.01 -7.34 8.78
CA ASP A 228 -4.68 -6.67 7.53
C ASP A 228 -4.82 -7.65 6.34
N PRO A 229 -5.81 -7.44 5.45
CA PRO A 229 -6.05 -8.37 4.34
C PRO A 229 -4.88 -8.42 3.36
N TYR A 230 -4.13 -7.33 3.20
CA TYR A 230 -2.97 -7.31 2.33
C TYR A 230 -1.83 -8.16 2.90
N PHE A 231 -1.56 -8.03 4.20
CA PHE A 231 -0.59 -8.88 4.89
C PHE A 231 -0.94 -10.37 4.76
N GLN A 232 -2.20 -10.73 5.05
CA GLN A 232 -2.64 -12.12 4.98
C GLN A 232 -2.49 -12.70 3.56
N ALA A 233 -2.81 -11.91 2.53
CA ALA A 233 -2.66 -12.31 1.14
C ALA A 233 -1.19 -12.54 0.75
N VAL A 234 -0.29 -11.62 1.14
CA VAL A 234 1.15 -11.75 0.85
C VAL A 234 1.73 -12.98 1.56
N MET A 235 1.42 -13.18 2.85
CA MET A 235 1.89 -14.35 3.59
C MET A 235 1.37 -15.66 2.99
N ALA A 236 0.09 -15.70 2.59
CA ALA A 236 -0.53 -16.85 1.94
C ALA A 236 0.17 -17.17 0.61
N GLN A 237 0.37 -16.17 -0.25
CA GLN A 237 1.12 -16.34 -1.50
C GLN A 237 2.51 -16.93 -1.26
N GLU A 238 3.31 -16.34 -0.36
CA GLU A 238 4.68 -16.81 -0.11
C GLU A 238 4.68 -18.26 0.34
N SER A 239 3.70 -18.65 1.18
CA SER A 239 3.54 -20.01 1.69
C SER A 239 3.09 -21.01 0.62
N GLU A 240 2.16 -20.63 -0.26
CA GLU A 240 1.75 -21.43 -1.41
C GLU A 240 2.88 -21.62 -2.41
N ARG A 241 3.69 -20.57 -2.58
CA ARG A 241 4.80 -20.56 -3.53
C ARG A 241 5.94 -21.48 -3.08
N PHE A 242 6.21 -21.54 -1.79
CA PHE A 242 7.27 -22.34 -1.18
C PHE A 242 6.68 -23.29 -0.13
N PRO A 243 5.91 -24.32 -0.54
CA PRO A 243 5.13 -25.15 0.37
C PRO A 243 6.00 -25.94 1.36
N GLU A 244 7.25 -26.25 1.01
CA GLU A 244 8.23 -26.88 1.91
C GLU A 244 8.77 -25.94 2.99
N LEU A 245 8.64 -24.62 2.79
CA LEU A 245 9.05 -23.58 3.73
C LEU A 245 7.85 -22.91 4.41
N ALA A 246 6.60 -23.22 4.02
CA ALA A 246 5.39 -22.58 4.52
C ALA A 246 5.41 -22.43 6.05
N GLY A 247 5.78 -23.51 6.77
CA GLY A 247 6.09 -23.55 8.21
C GLY A 247 6.81 -22.30 8.72
N PHE A 248 8.03 -22.16 8.21
CA PHE A 248 8.96 -21.09 8.53
C PHE A 248 8.46 -19.70 8.10
N ILE A 249 7.85 -19.60 6.91
CA ILE A 249 7.37 -18.34 6.34
C ILE A 249 6.32 -17.71 7.25
N GLU A 250 5.25 -18.46 7.56
CA GLU A 250 4.17 -17.96 8.41
C GLU A 250 4.69 -17.61 9.81
N ASP A 251 5.54 -18.45 10.40
CA ASP A 251 6.12 -18.19 11.73
C ASP A 251 6.94 -16.89 11.77
N LYS A 252 7.74 -16.65 10.72
CA LYS A 252 8.55 -15.44 10.57
C LYS A 252 7.66 -14.20 10.43
N CYS A 253 6.65 -14.24 9.58
CA CYS A 253 5.68 -13.17 9.39
C CYS A 253 4.93 -12.84 10.70
N LEU A 254 4.47 -13.88 11.40
CA LEU A 254 3.71 -13.76 12.65
C LEU A 254 4.54 -13.28 13.84
N THR A 255 5.88 -13.28 13.72
CA THR A 255 6.75 -12.74 14.78
C THR A 255 6.49 -11.25 15.03
N CYS A 256 6.14 -10.49 13.99
CA CYS A 256 5.80 -9.06 14.09
C CYS A 256 4.29 -8.80 13.98
N HIS A 257 3.54 -9.66 13.27
CA HIS A 257 2.12 -9.42 12.99
C HIS A 257 1.14 -10.07 13.99
N SER A 258 1.58 -11.09 14.72
CA SER A 258 0.83 -11.72 15.83
C SER A 258 1.75 -12.04 17.01
N PRO A 259 2.53 -11.05 17.50
CA PRO A 259 3.67 -11.29 18.37
C PRO A 259 3.31 -11.95 19.71
N MET A 260 2.14 -11.65 20.28
CA MET A 260 1.68 -12.25 21.54
C MET A 260 1.46 -13.75 21.38
N ALA A 261 0.64 -14.14 20.40
CA ALA A 261 0.29 -15.52 20.14
C ALA A 261 1.52 -16.35 19.75
N ARG A 262 2.33 -15.84 18.82
CA ARG A 262 3.57 -16.49 18.38
C ARG A 262 4.54 -16.65 19.56
N THR A 263 4.71 -15.64 20.41
CA THR A 263 5.58 -15.73 21.59
C THR A 263 5.07 -16.78 22.57
N HIS A 264 3.77 -16.77 22.87
CA HIS A 264 3.16 -17.77 23.73
C HIS A 264 3.36 -19.19 23.20
N ALA A 265 3.14 -19.40 21.90
CA ALA A 265 3.28 -20.70 21.27
C ALA A 265 4.71 -21.25 21.37
N HIS A 266 5.72 -20.40 21.10
CA HIS A 266 7.13 -20.81 21.22
C HIS A 266 7.61 -21.01 22.67
N GLN A 267 6.99 -20.34 23.64
CA GLN A 267 7.35 -20.49 25.06
C GLN A 267 6.76 -21.76 25.67
N THR A 268 5.54 -22.14 25.27
CA THR A 268 4.79 -23.24 25.89
C THR A 268 4.76 -24.52 25.05
N GLY A 269 4.96 -24.39 23.73
CA GLY A 269 4.74 -25.44 22.75
C GLY A 269 3.25 -25.62 22.37
N GLU A 270 2.33 -24.86 22.96
CA GLU A 270 0.91 -24.89 22.62
C GLU A 270 0.66 -24.12 21.30
N GLY A 271 -0.23 -24.59 20.45
CA GLY A 271 -0.52 -23.95 19.14
C GLY A 271 0.53 -24.16 18.04
N LEU A 272 1.71 -24.71 18.35
CA LEU A 272 2.72 -25.06 17.34
C LEU A 272 2.30 -26.28 16.51
N GLY A 273 2.57 -26.22 15.21
CA GLY A 273 2.47 -27.35 14.29
C GLY A 273 3.47 -28.47 14.59
N PRO A 274 3.33 -29.64 13.95
CA PRO A 274 4.25 -30.77 14.14
C PRO A 274 5.69 -30.49 13.66
N ASP A 275 5.86 -29.46 12.85
CA ASP A 275 7.13 -28.90 12.38
C ASP A 275 7.74 -27.88 13.36
N GLY A 276 7.03 -27.54 14.44
CA GLY A 276 7.48 -26.61 15.48
C GLY A 276 7.24 -25.14 15.16
N TYR A 277 6.41 -24.83 14.15
CA TYR A 277 6.09 -23.47 13.72
C TYR A 277 4.68 -23.06 14.13
N TYR A 278 4.50 -21.78 14.44
CA TYR A 278 3.18 -21.19 14.63
C TYR A 278 2.60 -20.83 13.25
N ARG A 279 1.37 -21.27 12.98
CA ARG A 279 0.77 -21.28 11.63
C ARG A 279 -0.31 -20.21 11.53
N ALA A 280 -0.51 -19.68 10.33
CA ALA A 280 -1.53 -18.70 10.01
C ALA A 280 -2.95 -19.23 10.29
N GLU A 281 -3.18 -20.53 10.09
CA GLU A 281 -4.46 -21.17 10.44
C GLU A 281 -4.73 -21.09 11.94
N SER A 282 -3.74 -21.41 12.78
CA SER A 282 -3.87 -21.25 14.24
C SER A 282 -4.14 -19.78 14.60
N ALA A 283 -3.47 -18.85 13.94
CA ALA A 283 -3.64 -17.42 14.19
C ALA A 283 -5.05 -16.89 13.83
N LEU A 284 -5.77 -17.53 12.90
CA LEU A 284 -7.16 -17.17 12.57
C LEU A 284 -8.12 -17.52 13.72
N ASP A 285 -7.87 -18.63 14.41
CA ASP A 285 -8.70 -19.09 15.54
C ASP A 285 -8.31 -18.43 16.88
N ASP A 286 -7.08 -17.94 16.98
CA ASP A 286 -6.52 -17.40 18.22
C ASP A 286 -6.85 -15.90 18.39
N MET A 287 -7.74 -15.57 19.33
CA MET A 287 -8.13 -14.16 19.60
C MET A 287 -6.93 -13.26 19.92
N HIS A 288 -5.95 -13.76 20.68
CA HIS A 288 -4.76 -12.96 20.98
C HIS A 288 -3.78 -12.80 19.80
N ALA A 289 -3.96 -13.55 18.70
CA ALA A 289 -3.21 -13.38 17.47
C ALA A 289 -3.88 -12.29 16.61
N ARG A 290 -5.21 -12.32 16.60
CA ARG A 290 -6.07 -11.33 15.93
C ARG A 290 -6.03 -9.94 16.58
N GLU A 291 -5.83 -9.86 17.90
CA GLU A 291 -5.57 -8.58 18.59
C GLU A 291 -4.25 -7.91 18.16
N GLY A 292 -3.40 -8.61 17.38
CA GLY A 292 -2.24 -8.03 16.74
C GLY A 292 -1.14 -7.59 17.72
N VAL A 293 -0.53 -6.44 17.45
CA VAL A 293 0.48 -5.83 18.33
C VAL A 293 -0.22 -5.00 19.40
N SER A 294 -0.52 -5.64 20.52
CA SER A 294 -1.31 -5.08 21.64
C SER A 294 -0.46 -4.63 22.83
N CYS A 295 -1.13 -4.11 23.86
CA CYS A 295 -0.52 -3.50 25.05
C CYS A 295 0.48 -4.43 25.73
N THR A 296 0.11 -5.70 25.92
CA THR A 296 0.89 -6.63 26.74
C THR A 296 2.13 -7.16 26.04
N VAL A 297 2.25 -7.11 24.71
CA VAL A 297 3.57 -7.39 24.08
C VAL A 297 4.52 -6.21 24.30
N CYS A 298 4.14 -5.01 23.85
CA CYS A 298 5.06 -3.87 23.84
C CYS A 298 5.53 -3.50 25.24
N HIS A 299 4.63 -3.52 26.22
CA HIS A 299 4.98 -3.17 27.58
C HIS A 299 5.64 -4.30 28.38
N GLN A 300 5.76 -5.52 27.85
CA GLN A 300 6.51 -6.60 28.51
C GLN A 300 7.92 -6.81 27.94
N ILE A 301 8.25 -6.19 26.80
CA ILE A 301 9.60 -6.23 26.22
C ILE A 301 10.61 -5.79 27.27
N GLN A 302 11.61 -6.63 27.51
CA GLN A 302 12.69 -6.37 28.47
C GLN A 302 13.86 -5.67 27.80
N ASP A 303 14.55 -4.82 28.56
CA ASP A 303 15.90 -4.39 28.22
C ASP A 303 16.90 -5.43 28.73
N ASP A 304 17.21 -6.39 27.87
CA ASP A 304 18.21 -7.44 28.11
C ASP A 304 19.62 -7.04 27.62
N GLY A 305 19.79 -5.77 27.24
CA GLY A 305 21.01 -5.23 26.64
C GLY A 305 21.13 -5.41 25.13
N ASN A 306 20.15 -6.05 24.47
CA ASN A 306 20.16 -6.27 23.01
C ASN A 306 19.21 -5.34 22.26
N LEU A 307 18.44 -4.46 22.92
CA LEU A 307 17.56 -3.51 22.23
C LEU A 307 18.37 -2.62 21.25
N GLY A 308 17.81 -2.42 20.05
CA GLY A 308 18.50 -1.72 18.96
C GLY A 308 19.58 -2.53 18.25
N THR A 309 19.75 -3.81 18.60
CA THR A 309 20.56 -4.80 17.85
C THR A 309 19.82 -6.13 17.62
N ALA A 310 18.84 -6.45 18.46
CA ALA A 310 17.88 -7.53 18.26
C ALA A 310 16.73 -7.02 17.36
N PHE A 311 16.66 -7.59 16.14
CA PHE A 311 15.76 -7.16 15.07
C PHE A 311 14.85 -8.31 14.63
N SER A 312 13.94 -8.05 13.68
CA SER A 312 13.09 -9.07 13.06
C SER A 312 12.24 -9.87 14.06
N GLY A 313 11.65 -9.16 15.02
CA GLY A 313 10.81 -9.67 16.08
C GLY A 313 11.58 -10.37 17.21
N SER A 314 12.89 -10.16 17.29
CA SER A 314 13.71 -10.64 18.40
C SER A 314 13.60 -9.69 19.59
N TYR A 315 12.80 -10.08 20.58
CA TYR A 315 12.67 -9.42 21.88
C TYR A 315 12.57 -10.45 22.99
N THR A 316 12.78 -10.02 24.23
CA THR A 316 12.70 -10.89 25.41
C THR A 316 11.49 -10.52 26.26
N ILE A 317 10.68 -11.52 26.60
CA ILE A 317 9.55 -11.45 27.54
C ILE A 317 9.69 -12.61 28.52
N ASP A 318 9.53 -12.34 29.82
CA ASP A 318 9.51 -13.38 30.85
C ASP A 318 8.11 -13.97 30.98
N ALA A 319 7.94 -15.19 30.47
CA ALA A 319 6.67 -15.88 30.45
C ALA A 319 6.43 -16.84 31.61
N ASP A 320 7.43 -17.05 32.47
CA ASP A 320 7.31 -17.94 33.64
C ASP A 320 6.88 -17.18 34.90
N ALA A 321 6.69 -15.86 34.81
CA ALA A 321 6.34 -15.02 35.93
C ALA A 321 4.87 -15.23 36.37
N GLU A 322 4.67 -15.64 37.62
CA GLU A 322 3.32 -15.71 38.24
C GLU A 322 2.61 -14.35 38.29
N SER A 323 3.37 -13.24 38.22
CA SER A 323 2.87 -11.88 37.99
C SER A 323 3.81 -11.19 37.00
N PRO A 324 3.48 -11.19 35.70
CA PRO A 324 4.37 -10.63 34.69
C PRO A 324 4.60 -9.14 34.91
N THR A 325 5.81 -8.69 34.62
CA THR A 325 6.19 -7.28 34.78
C THR A 325 5.83 -6.50 33.54
N ILE A 326 5.20 -5.34 33.72
CA ILE A 326 4.86 -4.44 32.63
C ILE A 326 5.56 -3.08 32.85
N TYR A 327 6.28 -2.62 31.84
CA TYR A 327 7.15 -1.46 31.90
C TYR A 327 6.47 -0.21 31.38
N GLY A 328 6.70 0.93 32.03
CA GLY A 328 6.34 2.25 31.52
C GLY A 328 7.46 3.27 31.75
N PRO A 329 7.43 4.42 31.05
CA PRO A 329 8.50 5.41 31.10
C PRO A 329 8.54 6.21 32.41
N PHE A 330 7.55 6.03 33.30
CA PHE A 330 7.41 6.85 34.50
C PHE A 330 7.94 6.17 35.76
N GLN A 331 8.77 6.90 36.49
CA GLN A 331 9.25 6.46 37.80
C GLN A 331 8.10 6.37 38.83
N ASN A 332 8.27 5.47 39.79
CA ASN A 332 7.33 5.22 40.89
C ASN A 332 5.90 4.92 40.38
N PRO A 333 5.68 3.80 39.67
CA PRO A 333 4.34 3.40 39.26
C PRO A 333 3.45 3.10 40.47
N VAL A 334 2.13 3.20 40.27
CA VAL A 334 1.13 2.89 41.31
C VAL A 334 0.76 1.41 41.17
N SER A 335 1.30 0.55 42.04
CA SER A 335 1.24 -0.90 41.84
C SER A 335 -0.06 -1.57 42.25
N GLN A 336 -0.51 -1.40 43.51
CA GLN A 336 -1.60 -2.20 44.08
C GLN A 336 -2.90 -2.23 43.23
N PRO A 337 -3.44 -1.11 42.73
CA PRO A 337 -4.65 -1.14 41.90
C PRO A 337 -4.43 -1.86 40.56
N MET A 338 -3.24 -1.74 39.98
CA MET A 338 -2.88 -2.37 38.72
C MET A 338 -2.77 -3.89 38.89
N GLU A 339 -1.99 -4.34 39.89
CA GLU A 339 -1.84 -5.76 40.24
C GLU A 339 -3.21 -6.43 40.51
N GLN A 340 -4.14 -5.72 41.16
CA GLN A 340 -5.46 -6.27 41.50
C GLN A 340 -6.42 -6.38 40.31
N VAL A 341 -6.31 -5.48 39.32
CA VAL A 341 -7.22 -5.43 38.18
C VAL A 341 -6.68 -6.27 37.02
N SER A 342 -5.38 -6.14 36.72
CA SER A 342 -4.79 -6.77 35.53
C SER A 342 -3.89 -7.97 35.84
N GLY A 343 -3.46 -8.16 37.08
CA GLY A 343 -2.49 -9.21 37.45
C GLY A 343 -1.03 -8.87 37.15
N TYR A 344 -0.76 -7.75 36.47
CA TYR A 344 0.60 -7.31 36.12
C TYR A 344 1.23 -6.46 37.22
N THR A 345 2.54 -6.64 37.42
CA THR A 345 3.35 -5.79 38.30
C THR A 345 3.96 -4.64 37.49
N PRO A 346 3.60 -3.36 37.74
CA PRO A 346 4.18 -2.26 36.98
C PRO A 346 5.59 -1.91 37.45
N ALA A 347 6.47 -1.66 36.48
CA ALA A 347 7.84 -1.22 36.69
C ALA A 347 8.19 -0.01 35.82
N HIS A 348 9.20 0.75 36.23
CA HIS A 348 9.82 1.77 35.39
C HIS A 348 10.78 1.10 34.41
N GLY A 349 10.61 1.37 33.11
CA GLY A 349 11.53 0.97 32.05
C GLY A 349 11.88 2.17 31.18
N GLU A 350 13.14 2.60 31.22
CA GLU A 350 13.63 3.74 30.43
C GLU A 350 13.58 3.45 28.93
N HIS A 351 13.77 2.19 28.55
CA HIS A 351 13.75 1.72 27.16
C HIS A 351 12.42 1.96 26.44
N LEU A 352 11.30 2.03 27.16
CA LEU A 352 9.98 2.34 26.56
C LEU A 352 9.92 3.73 25.90
N GLY A 353 10.81 4.65 26.30
CA GLY A 353 10.99 5.95 25.64
C GLY A 353 12.02 5.96 24.50
N SER A 354 12.62 4.82 24.15
CA SER A 354 13.67 4.72 23.12
C SER A 354 13.13 4.16 21.81
N SER A 355 13.61 4.68 20.69
CA SER A 355 13.38 4.13 19.34
C SER A 355 13.82 2.66 19.21
N ALA A 356 14.73 2.21 20.09
CA ALA A 356 15.27 0.85 20.09
C ALA A 356 14.20 -0.24 20.37
N VAL A 357 13.11 0.10 21.07
CA VAL A 357 11.98 -0.83 21.26
C VAL A 357 11.22 -1.03 19.95
N CYS A 358 10.98 0.05 19.20
CA CYS A 358 10.35 -0.02 17.88
C CYS A 358 11.20 -0.83 16.89
N ALA A 359 12.53 -0.73 17.00
CA ALA A 359 13.48 -1.44 16.14
C ALA A 359 13.34 -2.97 16.18
N THR A 360 12.79 -3.53 17.26
CA THR A 360 12.56 -4.98 17.38
C THR A 360 11.74 -5.50 16.20
N CYS A 361 10.72 -4.77 15.76
CA CYS A 361 9.86 -5.13 14.62
C CYS A 361 10.14 -4.26 13.39
N HIS A 362 10.53 -2.99 13.58
CA HIS A 362 10.80 -2.01 12.51
C HIS A 362 12.26 -2.02 12.01
N ASN A 363 12.84 -3.21 11.98
CA ASN A 363 14.03 -3.56 11.21
C ASN A 363 13.89 -5.05 10.90
N LEU A 364 13.50 -5.38 9.67
CA LEU A 364 13.17 -6.74 9.26
C LEU A 364 14.14 -7.23 8.21
N ARG A 365 14.82 -8.33 8.53
CA ARG A 365 15.60 -9.13 7.62
C ARG A 365 14.89 -10.45 7.34
N THR A 366 14.79 -10.79 6.07
CA THR A 366 14.24 -12.05 5.57
C THR A 366 15.36 -12.85 4.91
N PRO A 367 15.35 -14.19 5.00
CA PRO A 367 16.29 -14.99 4.22
C PRO A 367 15.99 -14.85 2.73
N THR A 368 17.03 -14.82 1.92
CA THR A 368 16.90 -14.82 0.46
C THR A 368 16.85 -16.25 -0.06
N LEU A 369 15.86 -16.53 -0.91
CA LEU A 369 15.71 -17.75 -1.68
C LEU A 369 16.21 -17.51 -3.10
N ASP A 370 16.96 -18.47 -3.61
CA ASP A 370 17.43 -18.45 -4.99
C ASP A 370 16.26 -18.51 -5.98
N ALA A 371 16.28 -17.62 -6.97
CA ALA A 371 15.17 -17.41 -7.89
C ALA A 371 14.82 -18.65 -8.72
N ASP A 372 15.82 -19.48 -9.04
CA ASP A 372 15.70 -20.65 -9.91
C ASP A 372 15.38 -21.93 -9.12
N THR A 373 15.98 -22.09 -7.93
CA THR A 373 15.88 -23.33 -7.13
C THR A 373 14.89 -23.24 -5.98
N GLY A 374 14.50 -22.04 -5.56
CA GLY A 374 13.66 -21.80 -4.37
C GLY A 374 14.34 -22.15 -3.05
N GLN A 375 15.65 -22.42 -3.06
CA GLN A 375 16.40 -22.82 -1.86
C GLN A 375 17.06 -21.60 -1.19
N PRO A 376 17.24 -21.61 0.14
CA PRO A 376 17.96 -20.54 0.84
C PRO A 376 19.39 -20.36 0.31
N THR A 377 19.75 -19.11 0.02
CA THR A 377 21.11 -18.74 -0.41
C THR A 377 22.11 -18.72 0.75
N GLY A 378 21.59 -18.53 1.97
CA GLY A 378 22.38 -18.25 3.18
C GLY A 378 22.59 -16.76 3.46
N GLU A 379 22.13 -15.89 2.56
CA GLU A 379 22.11 -14.43 2.72
C GLU A 379 20.73 -13.95 3.20
N GLU A 380 20.68 -12.71 3.70
CA GLU A 380 19.45 -12.05 4.12
C GLU A 380 19.25 -10.72 3.38
N PHE A 381 17.99 -10.39 3.10
CA PHE A 381 17.56 -9.13 2.52
C PHE A 381 16.97 -8.22 3.58
N LEU A 382 17.36 -6.94 3.58
CA LEU A 382 16.75 -5.91 4.43
C LEU A 382 15.42 -5.44 3.80
N GLU A 383 14.34 -6.15 4.11
CA GLU A 383 13.00 -5.81 3.66
C GLU A 383 12.55 -4.45 4.21
N GLN A 384 12.86 -4.18 5.49
CA GLN A 384 12.48 -2.95 6.17
C GLN A 384 13.62 -2.46 7.06
N GLY A 385 14.06 -1.21 6.87
CA GLY A 385 15.18 -0.63 7.61
C GLY A 385 14.95 0.76 8.24
N PRO A 386 13.73 1.19 8.64
CA PRO A 386 13.51 2.56 9.11
C PRO A 386 14.36 2.93 10.34
N TYR A 387 14.65 1.97 11.24
CA TYR A 387 15.51 2.26 12.38
C TYR A 387 16.97 2.50 11.97
N PHE A 388 17.50 1.73 11.00
CA PHE A 388 18.84 2.00 10.47
C PHE A 388 18.92 3.33 9.73
N GLU A 389 17.88 3.67 8.96
CA GLU A 389 17.77 4.97 8.29
C GLU A 389 17.76 6.13 9.31
N TRP A 390 17.01 5.96 10.41
CA TRP A 390 16.99 6.92 11.52
C TRP A 390 18.31 7.01 12.28
N LEU A 391 18.93 5.87 12.57
CA LEU A 391 20.22 5.81 13.24
C LEU A 391 21.32 6.51 12.42
N ASN A 392 21.20 6.48 11.10
CA ASN A 392 22.03 7.24 10.17
C ASN A 392 21.38 8.57 9.76
N SER A 393 20.83 9.33 10.69
CA SER A 393 20.24 10.64 10.40
C SER A 393 20.57 11.67 11.47
N ASP A 394 20.24 12.93 11.21
CA ASP A 394 20.27 14.01 12.19
C ASP A 394 19.23 13.86 13.32
N TYR A 395 18.25 12.97 13.15
CA TYR A 395 17.15 12.72 14.09
C TYR A 395 17.49 11.67 15.15
N ARG A 396 18.57 10.92 14.96
CA ARG A 396 19.06 9.96 15.96
C ARG A 396 19.29 10.62 17.32
N ASP A 397 19.34 9.81 18.37
CA ASP A 397 19.71 10.27 19.71
C ASP A 397 21.04 11.02 19.71
N GLY A 398 21.02 12.25 20.24
CA GLY A 398 22.18 13.15 20.27
C GLY A 398 22.51 13.84 18.94
N GLY A 399 21.73 13.62 17.88
CA GLY A 399 21.81 14.36 16.62
C GLY A 399 21.29 15.81 16.74
N PRO A 400 21.57 16.68 15.74
CA PRO A 400 21.15 18.09 15.78
C PRO A 400 19.63 18.28 15.64
N ARG A 401 18.88 17.25 15.23
CA ARG A 401 17.42 17.23 15.15
C ARG A 401 16.82 16.07 15.97
N ALA A 402 17.50 15.67 17.05
CA ALA A 402 17.17 14.50 17.84
C ALA A 402 15.66 14.42 18.16
N SER A 403 15.04 13.34 17.73
CA SER A 403 13.63 13.02 17.92
C SER A 403 13.48 11.51 17.84
N SER A 404 12.86 10.92 18.86
CA SER A 404 12.59 9.48 18.88
C SER A 404 11.47 9.11 17.91
N CYS A 405 11.30 7.82 17.63
CA CYS A 405 10.14 7.32 16.89
C CYS A 405 8.83 7.74 17.58
N GLN A 406 8.79 7.65 18.91
CA GLN A 406 7.62 7.97 19.73
C GLN A 406 7.25 9.46 19.63
N ASP A 407 8.23 10.37 19.58
CA ASP A 407 7.97 11.82 19.50
C ASP A 407 7.17 12.20 18.25
N CYS A 408 7.35 11.46 17.14
CA CYS A 408 6.64 11.70 15.88
C CYS A 408 5.39 10.83 15.72
N HIS A 409 5.46 9.54 16.06
CA HIS A 409 4.38 8.57 15.78
C HIS A 409 3.40 8.38 16.94
N MET A 410 3.73 8.93 18.12
CA MET A 410 2.90 8.99 19.33
C MET A 410 2.94 10.43 19.89
N ALA A 411 2.86 11.40 18.96
CA ALA A 411 3.12 12.80 19.24
C ALA A 411 2.20 13.36 20.32
N SER A 412 2.81 14.09 21.27
CA SER A 412 2.08 14.80 22.32
C SER A 412 1.12 15.84 21.69
N PRO A 413 -0.12 15.97 22.22
CA PRO A 413 -1.05 17.03 21.81
C PRO A 413 -0.56 18.46 22.07
N ASP A 414 0.49 18.62 22.86
CA ASP A 414 1.09 19.90 23.26
C ASP A 414 2.61 19.86 23.06
N GLU A 415 3.19 20.96 22.56
CA GLU A 415 4.63 21.13 22.31
C GLU A 415 5.46 21.02 23.60
N ASP A 416 4.92 21.49 24.73
CA ASP A 416 5.59 21.43 26.05
C ASP A 416 5.41 20.07 26.76
N GLY A 417 4.80 19.09 26.08
CA GLY A 417 4.42 17.81 26.66
C GLY A 417 3.08 17.86 27.37
N PHE A 418 2.14 17.02 26.93
CA PHE A 418 0.79 16.98 27.49
C PHE A 418 0.80 16.36 28.90
N THR A 419 0.21 17.07 29.87
CA THR A 419 0.12 16.61 31.26
C THR A 419 -1.26 16.04 31.54
N THR A 420 -1.33 14.77 31.93
CA THR A 420 -2.59 14.13 32.35
C THR A 420 -2.34 13.02 33.36
N ARG A 421 -3.37 12.64 34.13
CA ARG A 421 -3.37 11.29 34.74
C ARG A 421 -3.44 10.26 33.62
N ILE A 422 -2.84 9.11 33.83
CA ILE A 422 -2.82 8.02 32.85
C ILE A 422 -3.78 6.88 33.22
N ALA A 423 -4.60 7.07 34.26
CA ALA A 423 -5.55 6.06 34.71
C ALA A 423 -6.79 6.68 35.37
N VAL A 424 -7.92 6.01 35.19
CA VAL A 424 -9.18 6.19 35.93
C VAL A 424 -9.49 4.90 36.71
N ARG A 425 -10.45 4.94 37.64
CA ARG A 425 -10.95 3.69 38.25
C ARG A 425 -11.73 2.88 37.20
N PRO A 426 -11.88 1.55 37.37
CA PRO A 426 -12.67 0.71 36.44
C PRO A 426 -14.10 1.22 36.16
N ASN A 427 -14.71 1.92 37.13
CA ASN A 427 -16.01 2.56 36.94
C ASN A 427 -15.98 3.91 36.21
N GLY A 428 -14.84 4.34 35.68
CA GLY A 428 -14.61 5.61 34.97
C GLY A 428 -14.35 6.82 35.86
N SER A 429 -14.55 6.71 37.18
CA SER A 429 -14.35 7.85 38.09
C SER A 429 -12.87 8.18 38.27
N VAL A 430 -12.55 9.47 38.32
CA VAL A 430 -11.17 9.93 38.50
C VAL A 430 -10.76 9.85 39.96
N ASN A 431 -9.57 9.30 40.20
CA ASN A 431 -8.91 9.34 41.49
C ASN A 431 -7.87 10.47 41.54
N THR A 432 -8.20 11.59 42.17
CA THR A 432 -7.33 12.77 42.24
C THR A 432 -6.05 12.54 43.04
N ALA A 433 -5.97 11.49 43.86
CA ALA A 433 -4.77 11.10 44.58
C ALA A 433 -3.72 10.41 43.70
N TRP A 434 -4.08 9.95 42.49
CA TRP A 434 -3.11 9.40 41.54
C TRP A 434 -2.34 10.53 40.82
N PRO A 435 -1.05 10.29 40.51
CA PRO A 435 -0.18 11.31 39.94
C PRO A 435 -0.55 11.63 38.50
N GLU A 436 -0.35 12.89 38.12
CA GLU A 436 -0.26 13.30 36.72
C GLU A 436 1.12 12.95 36.16
N ARG A 437 1.18 12.74 34.85
CA ARG A 437 2.39 12.37 34.11
C ARG A 437 2.59 13.32 32.94
N ASN A 438 3.86 13.61 32.64
CA ASN A 438 4.33 14.45 31.53
C ASN A 438 5.72 13.93 31.12
N PRO A 439 6.02 13.77 29.81
CA PRO A 439 5.07 13.93 28.70
C PRO A 439 4.13 12.72 28.59
N PHE A 440 2.89 12.93 28.19
CA PHE A 440 1.96 11.86 27.82
C PHE A 440 2.01 11.66 26.30
N SER A 441 2.11 10.40 25.89
CA SER A 441 2.11 9.98 24.48
C SER A 441 0.82 9.23 24.16
N PRO A 442 -0.08 9.80 23.35
CA PRO A 442 -1.20 9.06 22.77
C PRO A 442 -0.70 7.87 21.96
N HIS A 443 -1.39 6.73 22.04
CA HIS A 443 -1.00 5.52 21.31
C HIS A 443 -1.60 5.52 19.91
N ASP A 444 -1.39 6.62 19.18
CA ASP A 444 -2.03 6.81 17.88
C ASP A 444 -1.33 6.05 16.75
N PHE A 445 -0.03 5.80 16.88
CA PHE A 445 0.78 5.01 15.94
C PHE A 445 0.55 5.41 14.47
N THR A 446 0.48 6.72 14.21
CA THR A 446 0.21 7.23 12.87
C THR A 446 1.32 6.83 11.92
N GLY A 447 0.93 6.37 10.73
CA GLY A 447 1.87 5.91 9.69
C GLY A 447 1.54 6.54 8.35
N GLY A 448 1.61 5.74 7.29
CA GLY A 448 1.26 6.19 5.93
C GLY A 448 0.15 5.38 5.27
N ASN A 449 -0.50 4.43 5.94
CA ASN A 449 -1.38 3.47 5.26
C ASN A 449 -2.87 3.83 5.35
N THR A 450 -3.27 4.95 4.75
CA THR A 450 -4.71 5.34 4.69
C THR A 450 -5.54 4.31 3.92
N HIS A 451 -4.94 3.63 2.95
CA HIS A 451 -5.64 2.69 2.09
C HIS A 451 -6.12 1.44 2.84
N VAL A 452 -5.25 0.74 3.58
CA VAL A 452 -5.67 -0.43 4.36
C VAL A 452 -6.57 -0.02 5.53
N LEU A 453 -6.33 1.14 6.17
CA LEU A 453 -7.26 1.67 7.16
C LEU A 453 -8.67 1.90 6.59
N THR A 454 -8.76 2.29 5.30
CA THR A 454 -10.05 2.41 4.60
C THR A 454 -10.67 1.04 4.35
N MET A 455 -9.90 0.03 3.92
CA MET A 455 -10.41 -1.35 3.80
C MET A 455 -10.93 -1.88 5.13
N LEU A 456 -10.14 -1.74 6.20
CA LEU A 456 -10.52 -2.13 7.56
C LEU A 456 -11.78 -1.40 8.02
N ARG A 457 -11.99 -0.14 7.63
CA ARG A 457 -13.18 0.65 7.94
C ARG A 457 -14.43 0.15 7.22
N GLU A 458 -14.34 -0.09 5.90
CA GLU A 458 -15.48 -0.49 5.09
C GLU A 458 -15.91 -1.93 5.40
N TYR A 459 -14.94 -2.84 5.59
CA TYR A 459 -15.18 -4.28 5.73
C TYR A 459 -15.06 -4.79 7.18
N ARG A 460 -15.48 -3.97 8.15
CA ARG A 460 -15.34 -4.28 9.59
C ARG A 460 -16.12 -5.52 10.00
N GLU A 461 -17.34 -5.67 9.48
CA GLU A 461 -18.23 -6.76 9.87
C GLU A 461 -17.68 -8.09 9.34
N GLU A 462 -17.03 -8.05 8.19
CA GLU A 462 -16.66 -9.23 7.43
C GLU A 462 -15.26 -9.70 7.75
N LEU A 463 -14.41 -8.77 8.17
CA LEU A 463 -13.21 -9.06 8.94
C LEU A 463 -13.53 -9.35 10.41
N ALA A 464 -14.80 -9.31 10.82
CA ALA A 464 -15.27 -9.59 12.18
C ALA A 464 -14.59 -8.75 13.27
N ILE A 465 -14.22 -7.50 12.98
CA ILE A 465 -13.59 -6.55 13.90
C ILE A 465 -14.55 -5.45 14.36
N ASP A 466 -15.83 -5.55 14.02
CA ASP A 466 -16.82 -4.50 14.22
C ASP A 466 -17.16 -4.27 15.71
N THR A 467 -17.14 -5.31 16.52
CA THR A 467 -17.43 -5.28 17.97
C THR A 467 -16.45 -4.40 18.76
N GLY A 468 -15.15 -4.45 18.43
CA GLY A 468 -14.09 -3.69 19.09
C GLY A 468 -13.83 -2.30 18.49
N THR A 469 -14.34 -2.04 17.28
CA THR A 469 -14.02 -0.85 16.49
C THR A 469 -15.26 -0.02 16.14
N SER A 470 -15.08 1.03 15.32
CA SER A 470 -16.18 1.92 14.93
C SER A 470 -15.78 2.71 13.70
N VAL A 471 -16.74 2.98 12.81
CA VAL A 471 -16.53 3.82 11.61
C VAL A 471 -15.90 5.17 11.96
N ALA A 472 -16.45 5.88 12.96
CA ALA A 472 -15.94 7.19 13.37
C ALA A 472 -14.49 7.15 13.90
N GLY A 473 -14.08 6.03 14.51
CA GLY A 473 -12.71 5.84 15.00
C GLY A 473 -11.70 5.65 13.86
N PHE A 474 -12.05 4.85 12.85
CA PHE A 474 -11.25 4.75 11.64
C PHE A 474 -11.22 6.05 10.84
N ASP A 475 -12.35 6.75 10.70
CA ASP A 475 -12.41 8.07 10.06
C ASP A 475 -11.40 9.03 10.69
N ARG A 476 -11.36 9.08 12.02
CA ARG A 476 -10.37 9.87 12.75
C ARG A 476 -8.95 9.40 12.48
N LYS A 477 -8.66 8.10 12.56
CA LYS A 477 -7.31 7.55 12.32
C LYS A 477 -6.81 7.86 10.91
N ILE A 478 -7.68 7.75 9.90
CA ILE A 478 -7.38 8.08 8.51
C ILE A 478 -7.06 9.58 8.39
N GLU A 479 -7.85 10.45 9.04
CA GLU A 479 -7.58 11.88 9.04
C GLU A 479 -6.26 12.24 9.75
N ASP A 480 -5.99 11.63 10.91
CA ASP A 480 -4.73 11.79 11.65
C ASP A 480 -3.53 11.38 10.76
N THR A 481 -3.67 10.28 10.03
CA THR A 481 -2.67 9.78 9.07
C THR A 481 -2.44 10.78 7.94
N ARG A 482 -3.50 11.38 7.38
CA ARG A 482 -3.38 12.44 6.35
C ARG A 482 -2.69 13.69 6.87
N ARG A 483 -3.03 14.13 8.09
CA ARG A 483 -2.38 15.28 8.72
C ARG A 483 -0.90 15.01 8.96
N MET A 484 -0.53 13.80 9.38
CA MET A 484 0.86 13.39 9.51
C MET A 484 1.59 13.42 8.15
N LEU A 485 1.02 12.81 7.11
CA LEU A 485 1.60 12.80 5.76
C LEU A 485 1.85 14.21 5.19
N GLY A 486 0.95 15.17 5.46
CA GLY A 486 1.11 16.57 5.06
C GLY A 486 2.26 17.32 5.75
N THR A 487 2.94 16.70 6.73
CA THR A 487 4.14 17.25 7.38
C THR A 487 5.44 16.56 6.93
N ALA A 488 5.34 15.46 6.18
CA ALA A 488 6.47 14.59 5.86
C ALA A 488 7.46 15.21 4.86
N ALA A 489 7.01 16.13 4.01
CA ALA A 489 7.84 16.76 2.98
C ALA A 489 7.45 18.21 2.70
N SER A 490 8.34 18.93 2.01
CA SER A 490 8.02 20.22 1.38
C SER A 490 8.56 20.28 -0.04
N LEU A 491 7.96 21.15 -0.85
CA LEU A 491 8.36 21.42 -2.23
C LEU A 491 8.82 22.87 -2.40
N ASP A 492 9.87 23.06 -3.18
CA ASP A 492 10.29 24.37 -3.71
C ASP A 492 10.33 24.28 -5.25
N VAL A 493 9.81 25.32 -5.93
CA VAL A 493 9.80 25.40 -7.39
C VAL A 493 10.69 26.56 -7.84
N GLY A 494 11.86 26.22 -8.37
CA GLY A 494 12.83 27.16 -8.92
C GLY A 494 12.60 27.42 -10.40
N ILE A 495 12.20 28.63 -10.79
CA ILE A 495 12.04 28.99 -12.20
C ILE A 495 13.41 29.30 -12.83
N GLY A 496 13.79 28.54 -13.86
CA GLY A 496 14.97 28.78 -14.68
C GLY A 496 14.75 29.84 -15.76
N GLY A 497 13.51 29.96 -16.26
CA GLY A 497 13.07 31.00 -17.18
C GLY A 497 12.47 30.44 -18.48
N VAL A 498 11.99 31.35 -19.34
CA VAL A 498 11.53 31.03 -20.69
C VAL A 498 12.59 31.47 -21.70
N SER A 499 13.04 30.56 -22.56
CA SER A 499 13.99 30.87 -23.63
C SER A 499 13.53 30.30 -24.97
N GLY A 500 13.21 31.19 -25.93
CA GLY A 500 12.59 30.77 -27.19
C GLY A 500 11.26 30.06 -26.92
N ASP A 501 11.15 28.81 -27.39
CA ASP A 501 10.00 27.92 -27.14
C ASP A 501 10.26 26.92 -26.00
N GLY A 502 11.24 27.17 -25.13
CA GLY A 502 11.59 26.32 -23.99
C GLY A 502 11.24 26.96 -22.65
N LEU A 503 10.69 26.16 -21.72
CA LEU A 503 10.49 26.50 -20.32
C LEU A 503 11.38 25.61 -19.46
N ASP A 504 12.28 26.22 -18.68
CA ASP A 504 13.13 25.53 -17.73
C ASP A 504 12.72 25.88 -16.29
N PHE A 505 12.58 24.86 -15.43
CA PHE A 505 12.39 25.01 -13.99
C PHE A 505 12.90 23.77 -13.26
N SER A 506 13.00 23.86 -11.93
CA SER A 506 13.35 22.74 -11.06
C SER A 506 12.34 22.59 -9.93
N VAL A 507 12.21 21.39 -9.43
CA VAL A 507 11.39 21.05 -8.26
C VAL A 507 12.29 20.39 -7.23
N THR A 508 12.53 21.04 -6.11
CA THR A 508 13.27 20.46 -4.98
C THR A 508 12.29 19.86 -3.98
N ILE A 509 12.50 18.60 -3.65
CA ILE A 509 11.78 17.87 -2.62
C ILE A 509 12.66 17.83 -1.37
N THR A 510 12.10 18.19 -0.21
CA THR A 510 12.78 18.05 1.09
C THR A 510 12.06 17.02 1.93
N ASN A 511 12.80 16.03 2.43
CA ASN A 511 12.32 15.04 3.39
C ASN A 511 12.45 15.60 4.82
N HIS A 512 11.34 15.67 5.55
CA HIS A 512 11.29 16.10 6.96
C HIS A 512 11.22 14.94 7.95
N THR A 513 11.18 13.71 7.45
CA THR A 513 11.15 12.51 8.28
C THR A 513 12.55 12.11 8.75
N GLY A 514 12.60 11.34 9.84
CA GLY A 514 13.85 10.80 10.37
C GLY A 514 14.39 9.58 9.60
N HIS A 515 13.70 9.11 8.57
CA HIS A 515 14.04 7.92 7.79
C HIS A 515 13.89 8.23 6.30
N LYS A 516 14.03 7.26 5.39
CA LYS A 516 13.74 7.50 3.96
C LYS A 516 12.27 7.88 3.79
N LEU A 517 11.96 8.67 2.75
CA LEU A 517 10.58 8.98 2.39
C LEU A 517 10.24 8.40 1.01
N PRO A 518 9.27 7.46 0.92
CA PRO A 518 8.62 6.71 2.01
C PRO A 518 9.41 5.47 2.49
N THR A 519 9.61 5.28 3.80
CA THR A 519 10.37 4.14 4.38
C THR A 519 9.58 2.81 4.43
N SER A 520 10.23 1.75 4.91
CA SER A 520 9.68 0.41 5.23
C SER A 520 9.20 -0.32 3.96
N TYR A 521 8.05 -1.00 4.03
CA TYR A 521 7.62 -2.04 3.10
C TYR A 521 7.68 -1.60 1.62
N PRO A 522 8.26 -2.39 0.70
CA PRO A 522 8.57 -1.97 -0.67
C PRO A 522 7.38 -1.65 -1.60
N SER A 523 6.12 -1.80 -1.14
CA SER A 523 4.93 -1.45 -1.92
C SER A 523 4.72 0.06 -2.09
N ARG A 524 5.39 0.87 -1.25
CA ARG A 524 5.13 2.31 -1.14
C ARG A 524 5.84 3.10 -2.24
N ARG A 525 5.17 4.13 -2.76
CA ARG A 525 5.77 5.09 -3.69
C ARG A 525 5.32 6.51 -3.42
N MET A 526 6.15 7.47 -3.82
CA MET A 526 5.73 8.86 -4.00
C MET A 526 6.20 9.36 -5.38
N TRP A 527 5.54 10.38 -5.92
CA TRP A 527 5.91 10.94 -7.22
C TRP A 527 5.49 12.40 -7.35
N LEU A 528 6.09 13.09 -8.32
CA LEU A 528 5.68 14.45 -8.68
C LEU A 528 4.56 14.42 -9.73
N GLU A 529 3.42 15.01 -9.39
CA GLU A 529 2.48 15.51 -10.38
C GLU A 529 2.89 16.94 -10.76
N VAL A 530 3.08 17.20 -12.06
CA VAL A 530 3.43 18.52 -12.58
C VAL A 530 2.49 18.90 -13.70
N VAL A 531 1.85 20.07 -13.56
CA VAL A 531 0.96 20.65 -14.56
C VAL A 531 1.43 22.06 -14.89
N VAL A 532 1.66 22.33 -16.18
CA VAL A 532 1.98 23.67 -16.68
C VAL A 532 0.81 24.22 -17.47
N ARG A 533 0.38 25.44 -17.15
CA ARG A 533 -0.68 26.16 -17.85
C ARG A 533 -0.17 27.46 -18.44
N ASP A 534 -0.73 27.86 -19.57
CA ASP A 534 -0.45 29.15 -20.21
C ASP A 534 -1.34 30.29 -19.63
N ALA A 535 -1.19 31.50 -20.16
CA ALA A 535 -1.97 32.67 -19.75
C ALA A 535 -3.49 32.51 -19.94
N GLY A 536 -3.92 31.68 -20.88
CA GLY A 536 -5.32 31.35 -21.13
C GLY A 536 -5.87 30.26 -20.21
N GLY A 537 -5.01 29.66 -19.38
CA GLY A 537 -5.31 28.52 -18.52
C GLY A 537 -5.26 27.16 -19.24
N ALA A 538 -4.85 27.13 -20.51
CA ALA A 538 -4.72 25.91 -21.28
C ALA A 538 -3.53 25.09 -20.77
N ARG A 539 -3.71 23.77 -20.66
CA ARG A 539 -2.67 22.86 -20.18
C ARG A 539 -1.64 22.61 -21.29
N VAL A 540 -0.42 23.09 -21.07
CA VAL A 540 0.72 22.95 -21.99
C VAL A 540 1.50 21.66 -21.71
N PHE A 541 1.57 21.26 -20.45
CA PHE A 541 2.25 20.05 -20.02
C PHE A 541 1.53 19.41 -18.84
N ALA A 542 1.56 18.08 -18.79
CA ALA A 542 1.22 17.29 -17.62
C ALA A 542 2.10 16.04 -17.55
N SER A 543 2.59 15.73 -16.35
CA SER A 543 3.24 14.47 -16.01
C SER A 543 2.82 14.04 -14.61
N GLY A 544 2.79 12.73 -14.35
CA GLY A 544 2.47 12.17 -13.04
C GLY A 544 1.03 12.40 -12.56
N VAL A 545 0.09 12.71 -13.46
CA VAL A 545 -1.33 12.86 -13.12
C VAL A 545 -1.94 11.46 -12.97
N PRO A 546 -2.41 11.07 -11.78
CA PRO A 546 -3.09 9.79 -11.60
C PRO A 546 -4.50 9.81 -12.19
N ASP A 547 -5.02 8.64 -12.54
CA ASP A 547 -6.44 8.43 -12.77
C ASP A 547 -7.23 8.37 -11.45
N ASP A 548 -8.54 8.11 -11.55
CA ASP A 548 -9.45 7.98 -10.41
C ASP A 548 -9.19 6.74 -9.53
N ARG A 549 -8.36 5.80 -10.01
CA ARG A 549 -7.90 4.61 -9.28
C ARG A 549 -6.45 4.74 -8.80
N GLY A 550 -5.87 5.93 -8.91
CA GLY A 550 -4.51 6.20 -8.45
C GLY A 550 -3.41 5.57 -9.32
N ARG A 551 -3.71 5.18 -10.56
CA ARG A 551 -2.72 4.66 -11.52
C ARG A 551 -2.12 5.79 -12.34
N LEU A 552 -0.86 5.62 -12.69
CA LEU A 552 -0.13 6.51 -13.59
C LEU A 552 -0.15 5.94 -15.02
N GLY A 553 -0.01 6.80 -16.02
CA GLY A 553 0.05 6.36 -17.42
C GLY A 553 1.19 5.37 -17.73
N VAL A 554 2.22 5.32 -16.89
CA VAL A 554 3.33 4.35 -16.99
C VAL A 554 3.01 3.00 -16.37
N ASP A 555 2.02 2.93 -15.47
CA ASP A 555 1.75 1.71 -14.70
C ASP A 555 1.27 0.56 -15.60
N ALA A 556 0.58 0.84 -16.71
CA ALA A 556 0.16 -0.18 -17.68
C ALA A 556 1.34 -1.03 -18.20
N ALA A 557 2.52 -0.44 -18.37
CA ALA A 557 3.71 -1.18 -18.77
C ALA A 557 4.34 -1.94 -17.59
N HIS A 558 4.29 -1.36 -16.39
CA HIS A 558 4.86 -1.93 -15.16
C HIS A 558 4.09 -3.16 -14.66
N VAL A 559 2.77 -3.20 -14.91
CA VAL A 559 1.90 -4.32 -14.52
C VAL A 559 1.73 -5.36 -15.62
N ALA A 560 2.48 -5.25 -16.73
CA ALA A 560 2.46 -6.27 -17.77
C ALA A 560 2.88 -7.63 -17.21
N GLU A 561 2.26 -8.72 -17.69
CA GLU A 561 2.49 -10.09 -17.22
C GLU A 561 3.98 -10.45 -17.11
N ARG A 562 4.79 -10.07 -18.12
CA ARG A 562 6.25 -10.31 -18.10
C ARG A 562 6.95 -9.69 -16.87
N CYS A 563 6.48 -8.55 -16.40
CA CYS A 563 7.04 -7.80 -15.28
C CYS A 563 6.56 -8.38 -13.94
N LEU A 564 5.30 -8.82 -13.85
CA LEU A 564 4.72 -9.37 -12.63
C LEU A 564 4.95 -10.89 -12.45
N ALA A 565 5.38 -11.59 -13.49
CA ALA A 565 5.63 -13.03 -13.44
C ALA A 565 6.63 -13.38 -12.32
N PRO A 566 6.29 -14.32 -11.41
CA PRO A 566 7.17 -14.71 -10.30
C PRO A 566 8.40 -15.49 -10.77
N ASP A 567 8.30 -16.15 -11.92
CA ASP A 567 9.42 -16.75 -12.64
C ASP A 567 9.58 -16.03 -13.98
N LYS A 568 10.76 -15.45 -14.21
CA LYS A 568 10.99 -14.68 -15.43
C LYS A 568 11.17 -15.58 -16.65
N PRO A 569 10.60 -15.19 -17.81
CA PRO A 569 10.82 -15.92 -19.04
C PRO A 569 12.31 -15.87 -19.45
N ALA A 570 12.76 -16.87 -20.21
CA ALA A 570 14.13 -16.90 -20.69
C ALA A 570 14.46 -15.66 -21.54
N GLY A 571 15.56 -14.98 -21.21
CA GLY A 571 15.99 -13.75 -21.90
C GLY A 571 15.23 -12.49 -21.44
N PHE A 572 14.52 -12.54 -20.32
CA PHE A 572 13.88 -11.38 -19.71
C PHE A 572 14.87 -10.24 -19.44
N ASP A 573 14.40 -9.02 -19.70
CA ASP A 573 15.06 -7.78 -19.31
C ASP A 573 14.10 -6.88 -18.54
N ASN A 574 14.64 -6.13 -17.58
CA ASN A 574 13.87 -5.25 -16.71
C ASN A 574 13.30 -4.01 -17.43
N GLY A 575 13.67 -3.78 -18.70
CA GLY A 575 13.31 -2.58 -19.45
C GLY A 575 11.80 -2.36 -19.47
N GLY A 576 11.37 -1.17 -19.05
CA GLY A 576 9.96 -0.78 -19.03
C GLY A 576 9.10 -1.47 -17.98
N CYS A 577 9.68 -2.19 -17.01
CA CYS A 577 8.94 -2.76 -15.87
C CYS A 577 8.89 -1.83 -14.64
N TYR A 578 9.69 -0.76 -14.64
CA TYR A 578 9.65 0.30 -13.64
C TYR A 578 10.22 1.58 -14.24
N GLU A 579 9.93 2.72 -13.60
CA GLU A 579 10.44 4.02 -14.04
C GLU A 579 11.86 4.23 -13.47
N PRO A 580 12.88 4.54 -14.30
CA PRO A 580 14.21 4.86 -13.77
C PRO A 580 14.17 6.16 -12.95
N HIS A 581 15.18 6.39 -12.12
CA HIS A 581 15.32 7.70 -11.47
C HIS A 581 15.49 8.80 -12.53
N ARG A 582 14.84 9.95 -12.29
CA ARG A 582 14.78 11.08 -13.23
C ARG A 582 15.33 12.33 -12.57
N ASP A 583 16.60 12.64 -12.83
CA ASP A 583 17.18 13.98 -12.60
C ASP A 583 16.57 15.00 -13.57
N ARG A 584 16.29 14.58 -14.82
CA ARG A 584 15.76 15.47 -15.87
C ARG A 584 14.52 14.94 -16.58
N ILE A 585 13.50 15.80 -16.70
CA ILE A 585 12.23 15.55 -17.41
C ILE A 585 12.07 16.52 -18.58
N THR A 586 11.80 15.97 -19.76
CA THR A 586 11.62 16.71 -21.02
C THR A 586 10.34 16.35 -21.78
N ALA A 587 9.62 15.32 -21.33
CA ALA A 587 8.40 14.83 -21.97
C ALA A 587 7.36 14.37 -20.93
N SER A 588 6.07 14.43 -21.31
CA SER A 588 4.93 14.12 -20.42
C SER A 588 4.88 12.66 -19.95
N GLY A 589 5.48 11.74 -20.73
CA GLY A 589 5.58 10.33 -20.36
C GLY A 589 6.70 10.01 -19.36
N GLN A 590 7.51 10.97 -18.96
CA GLN A 590 8.56 10.78 -17.96
C GLN A 590 8.07 11.29 -16.60
N VAL A 591 8.13 10.46 -15.57
CA VAL A 591 7.59 10.77 -14.24
C VAL A 591 8.70 10.60 -13.20
N ALA A 592 8.87 11.56 -12.30
CA ALA A 592 9.77 11.40 -11.16
C ALA A 592 9.09 10.55 -10.08
N ILE A 593 9.33 9.24 -10.11
CA ILE A 593 8.81 8.28 -9.13
C ILE A 593 9.91 7.86 -8.15
N TYR A 594 9.63 8.01 -6.87
CA TYR A 594 10.46 7.60 -5.74
C TYR A 594 9.90 6.33 -5.12
N GLU A 595 10.62 5.23 -5.30
CA GLU A 595 10.17 3.89 -4.92
C GLU A 595 11.38 2.94 -4.80
N PRO A 596 11.29 1.92 -3.96
CA PRO A 596 12.19 0.78 -4.04
C PRO A 596 11.77 -0.14 -5.19
N VAL A 597 12.71 -0.85 -5.82
CA VAL A 597 12.47 -1.88 -6.83
C VAL A 597 13.39 -3.05 -6.51
N MET A 598 12.80 -4.15 -6.06
CA MET A 598 13.54 -5.34 -5.65
C MET A 598 13.99 -6.14 -6.88
N ALA A 599 15.20 -6.69 -6.81
CA ALA A 599 15.69 -7.73 -7.70
C ALA A 599 15.76 -9.07 -6.98
N ASP A 600 15.61 -10.13 -7.75
CA ASP A 600 15.94 -11.49 -7.34
C ASP A 600 17.45 -11.80 -7.51
N THR A 601 17.86 -13.03 -7.17
CA THR A 601 19.26 -13.48 -7.30
C THR A 601 19.78 -13.49 -8.75
N ASN A 602 18.89 -13.39 -9.75
CA ASN A 602 19.24 -13.27 -11.16
C ASN A 602 19.33 -11.80 -11.62
N GLY A 603 19.08 -10.82 -10.75
CA GLY A 603 19.04 -9.40 -11.07
C GLY A 603 17.78 -8.97 -11.83
N SER A 604 16.72 -9.79 -11.80
CA SER A 604 15.44 -9.48 -12.42
C SER A 604 14.48 -8.84 -11.42
N ILE A 605 13.68 -7.87 -11.86
CA ILE A 605 12.65 -7.24 -11.02
C ILE A 605 11.71 -8.29 -10.45
N ASN A 606 11.44 -8.24 -9.15
CA ASN A 606 10.66 -9.26 -8.48
C ASN A 606 9.75 -8.68 -7.38
N TYR A 607 8.64 -9.38 -7.13
CA TYR A 607 7.61 -9.00 -6.16
C TYR A 607 7.38 -10.08 -5.09
N VAL A 608 8.04 -11.24 -5.20
CA VAL A 608 8.05 -12.31 -4.19
C VAL A 608 9.08 -11.97 -3.12
N LEU A 609 8.65 -11.66 -1.90
CA LEU A 609 9.50 -11.10 -0.84
C LEU A 609 10.71 -11.99 -0.53
N LEU A 610 10.51 -13.31 -0.45
CA LEU A 610 11.60 -14.22 -0.12
C LEU A 610 12.59 -14.43 -1.26
N LYS A 611 12.24 -14.08 -2.50
CA LYS A 611 13.21 -14.04 -3.61
C LYS A 611 14.02 -12.74 -3.65
N ALA A 612 13.68 -11.73 -2.84
CA ALA A 612 14.40 -10.46 -2.87
C ALA A 612 15.86 -10.63 -2.38
N ASP A 613 16.78 -10.05 -3.13
CA ASP A 613 18.22 -10.15 -2.91
C ASP A 613 18.86 -8.75 -2.76
N HIS A 614 18.53 -7.81 -3.64
CA HIS A 614 19.00 -6.44 -3.59
C HIS A 614 18.01 -5.48 -4.27
N TYR A 615 18.27 -4.17 -4.20
CA TYR A 615 17.49 -3.17 -4.92
C TYR A 615 18.11 -2.84 -6.28
N LEU A 616 17.32 -2.95 -7.36
CA LEU A 616 17.66 -2.37 -8.68
C LEU A 616 17.61 -0.84 -8.65
N LYS A 617 16.70 -0.33 -7.83
CA LYS A 617 16.46 1.09 -7.59
C LYS A 617 15.97 1.21 -6.15
N ASP A 618 16.56 2.13 -5.41
CA ASP A 618 16.01 2.65 -4.17
C ASP A 618 16.39 4.12 -4.13
N ASN A 619 15.59 4.93 -4.81
CA ASN A 619 15.78 6.37 -4.86
C ASN A 619 14.93 7.10 -3.83
N ARG A 620 14.34 6.41 -2.84
CA ARG A 620 13.61 7.08 -1.77
C ARG A 620 14.53 8.07 -1.06
N ILE A 621 14.06 9.29 -0.85
CA ILE A 621 14.91 10.39 -0.37
C ILE A 621 15.33 10.10 1.08
N PRO A 622 16.63 9.98 1.39
CA PRO A 622 17.11 9.77 2.76
C PRO A 622 16.77 10.94 3.69
N PRO A 623 16.84 10.76 5.01
CA PRO A 623 16.63 11.86 5.96
C PRO A 623 17.81 12.82 5.97
N ALA A 624 17.60 14.03 6.49
CA ALA A 624 18.69 14.97 6.73
C ALA A 624 19.80 14.34 7.60
N GLY A 625 21.06 14.57 7.25
CA GLY A 625 22.22 14.00 7.93
C GLY A 625 22.63 12.60 7.46
N PHE A 626 21.86 11.94 6.59
CA PHE A 626 22.18 10.59 6.10
C PHE A 626 23.42 10.58 5.21
N ARG A 627 24.42 9.80 5.62
CA ARG A 627 25.72 9.71 4.94
C ARG A 627 26.22 8.27 4.86
N THR A 628 26.75 7.92 3.70
CA THR A 628 27.32 6.59 3.41
C THR A 628 28.69 6.35 4.07
N ASP A 629 29.34 7.42 4.54
CA ASP A 629 30.62 7.35 5.27
C ASP A 629 30.46 7.47 6.80
N ALA A 630 29.23 7.51 7.30
CA ALA A 630 28.95 7.59 8.73
C ALA A 630 29.23 6.24 9.43
N PRO A 631 29.68 6.25 10.71
CA PRO A 631 29.87 5.01 11.48
C PRO A 631 28.59 4.21 11.74
N THR A 632 27.42 4.86 11.66
CA THR A 632 26.09 4.27 11.86
C THR A 632 25.45 3.80 10.55
N PHE A 633 26.15 3.91 9.41
CA PHE A 633 25.64 3.52 8.12
C PHE A 633 25.51 1.99 8.01
N GLU A 634 24.32 1.53 7.68
CA GLU A 634 24.03 0.15 7.28
C GLU A 634 24.07 0.07 5.74
N PRO A 635 24.99 -0.69 5.14
CA PRO A 635 25.12 -0.80 3.68
C PRO A 635 23.82 -1.09 2.92
N ASP A 636 22.94 -1.92 3.47
CA ASP A 636 21.67 -2.28 2.82
C ASP A 636 20.66 -1.12 2.76
N THR A 637 20.95 -0.01 3.46
CA THR A 637 20.17 1.23 3.37
C THR A 637 20.70 2.21 2.33
N ALA A 638 21.76 1.87 1.57
CA ALA A 638 22.27 2.73 0.51
C ALA A 638 21.17 3.07 -0.53
N PRO A 639 21.12 4.31 -1.04
CA PRO A 639 20.38 4.59 -2.26
C PRO A 639 20.94 3.78 -3.44
N ALA A 640 20.06 3.33 -4.33
CA ALA A 640 20.42 2.55 -5.52
C ALA A 640 19.73 3.10 -6.77
N GLY A 641 20.39 3.03 -7.93
CA GLY A 641 19.81 3.48 -9.20
C GLY A 641 19.67 5.01 -9.31
N VAL A 642 20.46 5.77 -8.55
CA VAL A 642 20.49 7.25 -8.54
C VAL A 642 21.74 7.82 -9.22
N GLU A 643 22.51 6.99 -9.92
CA GLU A 643 23.73 7.41 -10.60
C GLU A 643 23.42 8.43 -11.70
N GLY A 644 24.18 9.52 -11.70
CA GLY A 644 24.00 10.62 -12.67
C GLY A 644 23.23 11.81 -12.12
N ASP A 645 22.66 11.70 -10.92
CA ASP A 645 22.11 12.82 -10.18
C ASP A 645 23.17 13.38 -9.20
N PRO A 646 23.70 14.60 -9.44
CA PRO A 646 24.74 15.20 -8.60
C PRO A 646 24.20 15.82 -7.30
N ASP A 647 22.89 16.04 -7.19
CA ASP A 647 22.26 16.70 -6.04
C ASP A 647 21.30 15.82 -5.22
N PHE A 648 21.08 14.57 -5.65
CA PHE A 648 20.43 13.55 -4.84
C PHE A 648 21.11 13.38 -3.47
N ASN A 649 20.37 13.73 -2.42
CA ASN A 649 20.83 13.80 -1.03
C ASN A 649 22.11 14.63 -0.85
N ARG A 650 22.39 15.61 -1.73
CA ARG A 650 23.60 16.44 -1.70
C ARG A 650 23.29 17.92 -1.79
N ALA A 651 23.94 18.70 -0.93
CA ALA A 651 23.94 20.16 -1.01
C ALA A 651 25.38 20.67 -1.08
N GLY A 652 25.71 21.42 -2.14
CA GLY A 652 27.08 21.92 -2.36
C GLY A 652 28.13 20.81 -2.44
N GLY A 653 27.75 19.63 -2.96
CA GLY A 653 28.60 18.43 -3.06
C GLY A 653 28.75 17.62 -1.77
N THR A 654 28.14 18.06 -0.65
CA THR A 654 28.16 17.34 0.63
C THR A 654 26.91 16.48 0.76
N GLU A 655 27.09 15.20 1.09
CA GLU A 655 26.00 14.25 1.33
C GLU A 655 25.27 14.50 2.65
N GLY A 656 23.98 14.17 2.70
CA GLY A 656 23.13 14.30 3.88
C GLY A 656 22.23 15.53 3.85
N SER A 657 21.87 16.04 2.67
CA SER A 657 20.94 17.16 2.57
C SER A 657 19.50 16.77 2.94
N GLY A 658 19.11 15.51 2.76
CA GLY A 658 17.73 15.06 2.86
C GLY A 658 16.83 15.63 1.75
N THR A 659 17.40 15.90 0.58
CA THR A 659 16.71 16.54 -0.55
C THR A 659 17.00 15.84 -1.87
N ASP A 660 16.17 16.10 -2.86
CA ASP A 660 16.42 15.77 -4.27
C ASP A 660 15.84 16.87 -5.17
N THR A 661 16.48 17.20 -6.31
CA THR A 661 15.98 18.23 -7.23
C THR A 661 15.77 17.68 -8.63
N VAL A 662 14.51 17.70 -9.09
CA VAL A 662 14.17 17.29 -10.45
C VAL A 662 14.14 18.50 -11.39
N HIS A 663 14.89 18.42 -12.48
CA HIS A 663 15.00 19.47 -13.49
C HIS A 663 14.06 19.23 -14.68
N TYR A 664 13.25 20.23 -15.01
CA TYR A 664 12.32 20.20 -16.13
C TYR A 664 12.82 21.13 -17.24
N ALA A 665 12.83 20.63 -18.47
CA ALA A 665 13.16 21.39 -19.68
C ALA A 665 12.14 21.07 -20.76
N LEU A 666 11.09 21.89 -20.84
CA LEU A 666 9.86 21.57 -21.57
C LEU A 666 9.70 22.43 -22.83
N PRO A 667 9.25 21.85 -23.95
CA PRO A 667 8.79 22.64 -25.09
C PRO A 667 7.44 23.30 -24.76
N VAL A 668 7.34 24.60 -25.00
CA VAL A 668 6.12 25.42 -24.85
C VAL A 668 5.71 26.09 -26.16
N THR A 669 6.10 25.50 -27.30
CA THR A 669 5.85 26.04 -28.64
C THR A 669 4.36 26.35 -28.86
N GLY A 670 4.07 27.61 -29.21
CA GLY A 670 2.72 28.07 -29.50
C GLY A 670 1.87 28.42 -28.27
N ALA A 671 2.37 28.22 -27.05
CA ALA A 671 1.72 28.66 -25.83
C ALA A 671 2.20 30.07 -25.42
N THR A 672 1.33 30.84 -24.75
CA THR A 672 1.61 32.23 -24.39
C THR A 672 1.83 32.39 -22.89
N PRO A 673 2.94 33.04 -22.46
CA PRO A 673 3.14 33.34 -21.05
C PRO A 673 2.15 34.40 -20.52
N PRO A 674 1.98 34.53 -19.19
CA PRO A 674 2.71 33.82 -18.15
C PRO A 674 2.37 32.33 -18.08
N PHE A 675 3.40 31.51 -17.78
CA PHE A 675 3.21 30.10 -17.47
C PHE A 675 3.06 29.91 -15.97
N THR A 676 2.04 29.15 -15.55
CA THR A 676 1.87 28.72 -14.17
C THR A 676 2.27 27.25 -14.07
N VAL A 677 3.25 26.97 -13.21
CA VAL A 677 3.69 25.62 -12.85
C VAL A 677 3.02 25.26 -11.52
N SER A 678 2.21 24.20 -11.53
CA SER A 678 1.60 23.61 -10.34
C SER A 678 2.22 22.24 -10.10
N VAL A 679 2.69 22.00 -8.88
CA VAL A 679 3.36 20.77 -8.48
C VAL A 679 2.71 20.21 -7.23
N ARG A 680 2.46 18.90 -7.22
CA ARG A 680 2.06 18.14 -6.04
C ARG A 680 2.99 16.95 -5.85
N LEU A 681 3.42 16.71 -4.62
CA LEU A 681 4.08 15.47 -4.22
C LEU A 681 3.00 14.52 -3.73
N LEU A 682 2.79 13.45 -4.48
CA LEU A 682 1.72 12.49 -4.24
C LEU A 682 2.31 11.19 -3.66
N TYR A 683 1.53 10.48 -2.86
CA TYR A 683 1.94 9.24 -2.19
C TYR A 683 0.87 8.17 -2.29
N GLN A 684 1.33 6.92 -2.37
CA GLN A 684 0.47 5.74 -2.36
C GLN A 684 1.13 4.62 -1.54
N SER A 685 0.36 4.01 -0.62
CA SER A 685 0.87 2.96 0.26
C SER A 685 1.09 1.62 -0.44
N ILE A 686 0.20 1.26 -1.37
CA ILE A 686 0.28 0.05 -2.19
C ILE A 686 0.23 0.46 -3.66
N ARG A 687 1.37 0.38 -4.36
CA ARG A 687 1.41 0.64 -5.80
C ARG A 687 0.78 -0.51 -6.60
N PRO A 688 0.20 -0.25 -7.81
CA PRO A 688 -0.53 -1.24 -8.58
C PRO A 688 0.24 -2.55 -8.80
N ALA A 689 1.52 -2.48 -9.15
CA ALA A 689 2.34 -3.67 -9.38
C ALA A 689 2.47 -4.58 -8.14
N PHE A 690 2.41 -4.04 -6.92
CA PHE A 690 2.46 -4.84 -5.70
C PHE A 690 1.11 -5.49 -5.34
N ALA A 691 -0.01 -4.87 -5.73
CA ALA A 691 -1.33 -5.47 -5.56
C ALA A 691 -1.59 -6.53 -6.61
N GLU A 692 -1.24 -6.26 -7.88
CA GLU A 692 -1.45 -7.17 -9.00
C GLU A 692 -0.45 -8.33 -9.04
N ALA A 693 0.75 -8.16 -8.48
CA ALA A 693 1.69 -9.27 -8.31
C ALA A 693 1.33 -10.22 -7.17
N VAL A 694 0.23 -9.95 -6.42
CA VAL A 694 -0.24 -10.93 -5.45
C VAL A 694 -0.88 -12.10 -6.21
N HIS A 695 -0.20 -13.23 -6.32
CA HIS A 695 -0.63 -14.45 -6.99
C HIS A 695 -0.95 -15.54 -5.98
N GLY A 696 -1.83 -16.48 -6.32
CA GLY A 696 -2.17 -17.58 -5.44
C GLY A 696 -3.64 -17.97 -5.58
N GLU A 697 -3.94 -19.19 -5.14
CA GLU A 697 -5.28 -19.76 -5.12
C GLU A 697 -5.89 -19.71 -3.71
N ASP A 698 -5.11 -19.29 -2.72
CA ASP A 698 -5.59 -19.12 -1.34
C ASP A 698 -6.68 -18.06 -1.28
N TRP A 699 -7.75 -18.35 -0.53
CA TRP A 699 -8.89 -17.44 -0.36
C TRP A 699 -8.48 -16.08 0.23
N ARG A 700 -7.37 -15.99 0.97
CA ARG A 700 -6.84 -14.70 1.47
C ARG A 700 -6.36 -13.81 0.34
N VAL A 701 -5.82 -14.41 -0.73
CA VAL A 701 -5.40 -13.70 -1.95
C VAL A 701 -6.61 -13.17 -2.71
N SER A 702 -7.62 -14.01 -2.97
CA SER A 702 -8.84 -13.57 -3.66
C SER A 702 -9.58 -12.50 -2.85
N ARG A 703 -9.75 -12.70 -1.54
CA ARG A 703 -10.35 -11.69 -0.65
C ARG A 703 -9.64 -10.34 -0.76
N PHE A 704 -8.30 -10.30 -0.63
CA PHE A 704 -7.57 -9.03 -0.76
C PHE A 704 -7.79 -8.37 -2.12
N LYS A 705 -7.76 -9.13 -3.22
CA LYS A 705 -8.00 -8.59 -4.56
C LYS A 705 -9.38 -7.97 -4.68
N THR A 706 -10.42 -8.65 -4.18
CA THR A 706 -11.79 -8.13 -4.15
C THR A 706 -11.86 -6.83 -3.35
N LEU A 707 -11.29 -6.80 -2.14
CA LEU A 707 -11.23 -5.59 -1.31
C LEU A 707 -10.46 -4.44 -1.99
N TYR A 708 -9.35 -4.72 -2.65
CA TYR A 708 -8.55 -3.73 -3.38
C TYR A 708 -9.29 -3.15 -4.60
N LEU A 709 -10.10 -3.95 -5.28
CA LEU A 709 -10.93 -3.48 -6.39
C LEU A 709 -12.13 -2.65 -5.91
N ASN A 710 -12.72 -3.03 -4.77
CA ASN A 710 -13.88 -2.36 -4.18
C ASN A 710 -13.52 -1.08 -3.42
N VAL A 711 -12.30 -1.00 -2.89
CA VAL A 711 -11.74 0.19 -2.26
C VAL A 711 -10.59 0.69 -3.13
N PRO A 712 -10.81 1.60 -4.10
CA PRO A 712 -9.72 2.11 -4.91
C PRO A 712 -8.61 2.75 -4.08
N PRO A 713 -7.33 2.58 -4.44
CA PRO A 713 -6.21 3.20 -3.73
C PRO A 713 -6.34 4.72 -3.65
N VAL A 714 -6.24 5.26 -2.44
CA VAL A 714 -6.25 6.71 -2.23
C VAL A 714 -4.85 7.26 -2.48
N VAL A 715 -4.77 8.28 -3.33
CA VAL A 715 -3.55 9.07 -3.53
C VAL A 715 -3.53 10.23 -2.55
N GLU A 716 -2.58 10.22 -1.63
CA GLU A 716 -2.44 11.25 -0.60
C GLU A 716 -1.48 12.35 -1.06
N VAL A 717 -1.75 13.59 -0.66
CA VAL A 717 -0.91 14.76 -0.99
C VAL A 717 0.02 15.05 0.18
N LEU A 718 1.33 14.98 -0.06
CA LEU A 718 2.36 15.25 0.95
C LEU A 718 2.72 16.74 1.00
N ALA A 719 2.79 17.37 -0.18
CA ALA A 719 3.13 18.77 -0.33
C ALA A 719 2.64 19.31 -1.66
N GLU A 720 2.38 20.61 -1.73
CA GLU A 720 2.00 21.32 -2.95
C GLU A 720 2.82 22.61 -3.07
N ALA A 721 3.17 22.97 -4.29
CA ALA A 721 3.82 24.25 -4.59
C ALA A 721 3.38 24.76 -5.96
N SER A 722 3.47 26.07 -6.15
CA SER A 722 3.21 26.69 -7.45
C SER A 722 4.10 27.90 -7.68
N ALA A 723 4.53 28.08 -8.93
CA ALA A 723 5.28 29.25 -9.36
C ALA A 723 4.75 29.75 -10.71
N SER A 724 5.05 31.01 -11.05
CA SER A 724 4.71 31.57 -12.36
C SER A 724 5.89 32.30 -12.97
N VAL A 725 5.95 32.29 -14.30
CA VAL A 725 7.03 32.91 -15.08
C VAL A 725 6.46 33.61 -16.29
N GLU A 726 7.01 34.79 -16.58
CA GLU A 726 6.65 35.66 -17.71
C GLU A 726 7.37 35.29 -19.02
#